data_AF-A0A661N936-F1
#
_entry.id   AF-A0A661N936-F1
#
_cell.length_a   1.000
_cell.length_b   1.000
_cell.length_c   1.000
_cell.angle_alpha   90.00
_cell.angle_beta   90.00
_cell.angle_gamma   90.00
#
_symmetry.space_group_name_H-M   'P 1'
#
loop_
_entity.id
_entity.type
_entity.pdbx_description
1 polymer ?
#
loop_
_entity_poly.entity_id
_entity_poly.type
_entity_poly.pdbx_seq_one_letter_code
_entity_poly.pdbx_strand_id
1 'polypeptide(L)'
;MHALTKLKYAASLLCGLVAVVMGGEAAAEQAPMSTAPMCIPESTERAIVACPPGARKEVAKEGGNAPVSRMTATAPKKAKNQGPTGPSLQIDLSTRLGREQTRARAENLLEREISILQRLVKNSADDDPRRPQILLRLAETQFEMQIAKNAKVRSFDDPIYEACTRDKEKARCKQARDGQKAAVRDLDKIREDSIRTYATLVRDHPNFNRMDEVLFSLAFALQELDQFDKARSVYRRLIKDYPRSRFVPNAYLSFAEFYFNDSDMDAAAKFYGKVIEFPPKRNSVYGYALYKLAWVEYNRERYRQSLQGFVDILDFARKNKYANDAKNLARQARKELVLPYSHYGSPGKALSFFRRYSKNDAEAHEMLENLAELYYDTGQWPQAIAVYHKLMADSPRSNSLCDWQTKVTAAVISSRPKQEQIVELKRLVDVYRTYKKGGKPPAKVEACKVETATTMLWLGTSWHREAVGTDSSPGTKSKRTMSQAAVLYRTLLKEFPDMEQMKFVNIDKRDWPTKYKLSYFYAELLWKMEEWGQCGPAFDRVVEQDSQGEFTSDAAYAAVLCYNNLYQQQYVPHETETKFVSKSDQRALKNAKAAPKNKFAPKKLTPLQEGMLEAFNRYVCYVDKAEDMSTIKYRRARIYYEANRFEEAAVLFRDIAFNHKDSELAEYAANLYLDCLNVLGTQLAQPRVACIQELGAAIDPMSASFCGTDQLADENPDLCGTLGNLQCQVRRKEAETYQKTQQFKKAAATYVRIFRRHDECGEMDEMLYNAAINFEAAHLLGRAIQVRTVLIERYPQSKLSKKAVYLIGQNFQALAYYEQAAKYYEQFARKFPGEDGKRCSAEDKRNDVCPNAIEGLEQATFFRIGLGDDKAAMEDSDLFARNYRRKLPRQTSQVMFSIGSIYQRQKRWFQVITHYRDYLKKYGKVGVPHQLIQANTAIGRAFWELNKKGDARKYFQAAVKGWTAGAPKRIRALKNTSKDNKVLYIRQALDSAAESQFYLSEYKFADFEKVAFPQYRGGKSMARVKKWSDTEFKKWVKRKQAVLRTAEAGYAKVAKMTVDVEGVQMKSAPWQIAAASRSGEMYRSFVDEFRDAPIPREIEKDPGLFDIYVGALDDVSEPLQRQAIDKFEFCLKTATQVRWFNEWSRTCERELNGLNPRKYPVAAELRGEPNYVKATVGDPGAVDLGAINQQRLNTKDALANREEP
;
A
#
# COMPACT_ATOMS: atom_id res chain seq x y z
N MET A 1 -19.88 -52.39 17.09
CA MET A 1 -20.72 -51.87 18.20
C MET A 1 -20.81 -50.36 18.03
N HIS A 2 -21.98 -49.83 17.70
CA HIS A 2 -22.92 -49.25 18.69
C HIS A 2 -22.23 -48.12 19.48
N ALA A 3 -22.33 -46.84 19.08
CA ALA A 3 -23.50 -46.00 18.73
C ALA A 3 -24.33 -45.59 19.96
N LEU A 4 -25.18 -44.56 19.76
CA LEU A 4 -25.79 -43.67 20.78
C LEU A 4 -24.77 -42.63 21.28
N THR A 5 -25.06 -41.33 21.45
CA THR A 5 -26.26 -40.47 21.30
C THR A 5 -25.74 -39.00 21.48
N LYS A 6 -26.39 -37.88 21.11
CA LYS A 6 -27.71 -37.57 20.56
C LYS A 6 -27.68 -36.15 19.93
N LEU A 7 -28.61 -35.90 19.00
CA LEU A 7 -29.45 -34.69 18.82
C LEU A 7 -28.87 -33.30 19.21
N LYS A 8 -28.79 -32.32 18.28
CA LYS A 8 -29.84 -31.54 17.57
C LYS A 8 -30.19 -30.22 18.30
N TYR A 9 -30.17 -29.12 17.53
CA TYR A 9 -30.77 -27.82 17.84
C TYR A 9 -30.14 -27.16 19.10
N ALA A 10 -30.27 -25.86 19.38
CA ALA A 10 -30.95 -24.75 18.72
C ALA A 10 -29.90 -23.64 18.50
N ALA A 11 -29.92 -22.87 17.42
CA ALA A 11 -30.83 -21.75 17.20
C ALA A 11 -30.90 -20.85 18.46
N SER A 12 -30.26 -19.68 18.41
CA SER A 12 -30.87 -18.42 17.93
C SER A 12 -31.58 -17.69 19.06
N LEU A 13 -31.48 -16.35 19.04
CA LEU A 13 -32.18 -15.44 19.97
C LEU A 13 -31.68 -15.56 21.43
N LEU A 14 -31.87 -14.59 22.32
CA LEU A 14 -32.52 -13.26 22.22
C LEU A 14 -31.45 -12.16 22.41
N CYS A 15 -31.51 -11.01 21.72
CA CYS A 15 -32.44 -9.89 21.94
C CYS A 15 -32.42 -9.38 23.39
N GLY A 16 -32.20 -8.08 23.65
CA GLY A 16 -31.97 -6.98 22.71
C GLY A 16 -32.09 -5.63 23.42
N LEU A 17 -32.38 -4.58 22.63
CA LEU A 17 -32.56 -3.18 23.04
C LEU A 17 -31.31 -2.45 23.58
N VAL A 18 -31.11 -1.14 23.32
CA VAL A 18 -31.53 -0.22 22.23
C VAL A 18 -30.71 1.08 22.41
N ALA A 19 -30.58 1.91 21.35
CA ALA A 19 -30.14 3.33 21.41
C ALA A 19 -28.65 3.59 21.85
N VAL A 20 -27.96 4.68 21.48
CA VAL A 20 -28.29 5.86 20.63
C VAL A 20 -27.00 6.53 20.10
N VAL A 21 -26.96 6.89 18.79
CA VAL A 21 -26.18 8.00 18.13
C VAL A 21 -24.61 7.87 18.23
N MET A 22 -23.74 8.33 17.31
CA MET A 22 -23.70 9.45 16.34
C MET A 22 -23.07 9.00 14.99
N GLY A 23 -23.42 9.62 13.85
CA GLY A 23 -22.89 9.28 12.51
C GLY A 23 -21.52 9.92 12.16
N GLY A 24 -20.88 9.67 11.00
CA GLY A 24 -21.22 8.80 9.85
C GLY A 24 -20.19 8.88 8.68
N GLU A 25 -20.40 8.09 7.62
CA GLU A 25 -19.94 8.17 6.18
C GLU A 25 -18.42 8.39 5.83
N ALA A 26 -17.82 7.96 4.71
CA ALA A 26 -18.19 7.46 3.36
C ALA A 26 -17.00 6.63 2.77
N ALA A 27 -16.95 6.08 1.55
CA ALA A 27 -17.85 5.31 0.67
C ALA A 27 -16.95 4.62 -0.41
N ALA A 28 -17.34 3.48 -1.00
CA ALA A 28 -16.42 2.64 -1.80
C ALA A 28 -16.97 2.13 -3.14
N GLU A 29 -16.10 2.04 -4.15
CA GLU A 29 -16.35 1.52 -5.50
C GLU A 29 -15.65 0.16 -5.69
N GLN A 30 -16.27 -0.80 -6.38
CA GLN A 30 -15.83 -2.20 -6.36
C GLN A 30 -15.86 -2.86 -7.76
N ALA A 31 -14.71 -3.34 -8.24
CA ALA A 31 -14.56 -3.95 -9.56
C ALA A 31 -14.84 -5.49 -9.56
N PRO A 32 -15.06 -6.13 -10.73
CA PRO A 32 -15.47 -7.54 -10.80
C PRO A 32 -14.28 -8.54 -10.82
N MET A 33 -14.56 -9.79 -10.44
CA MET A 33 -13.57 -10.87 -10.27
C MET A 33 -13.36 -11.71 -11.53
N SER A 34 -12.13 -12.22 -11.70
CA SER A 34 -11.79 -13.25 -12.70
C SER A 34 -12.45 -14.60 -12.39
N THR A 35 -13.10 -15.18 -13.41
CA THR A 35 -13.53 -16.58 -13.45
C THR A 35 -12.36 -17.51 -13.81
N ALA A 36 -12.44 -18.78 -13.41
CA ALA A 36 -11.47 -19.78 -13.87
C ALA A 36 -11.73 -20.14 -15.34
N PRO A 37 -10.69 -20.42 -16.15
CA PRO A 37 -10.90 -20.87 -17.52
C PRO A 37 -11.66 -22.21 -17.51
N MET A 38 -12.61 -22.36 -18.44
CA MET A 38 -13.31 -23.60 -18.79
C MET A 38 -12.93 -24.00 -20.23
N CYS A 39 -13.21 -25.23 -20.65
CA CYS A 39 -12.77 -25.75 -21.94
C CYS A 39 -13.45 -25.01 -23.10
N ILE A 40 -14.64 -25.52 -23.39
CA ILE A 40 -15.76 -24.79 -23.90
C ILE A 40 -15.98 -23.75 -22.79
N PRO A 41 -15.86 -22.47 -23.09
CA PRO A 41 -16.14 -21.43 -22.12
C PRO A 41 -17.57 -21.65 -21.66
N GLU A 42 -17.89 -21.44 -20.39
CA GLU A 42 -19.30 -21.41 -20.00
C GLU A 42 -20.09 -20.39 -20.82
N SER A 43 -19.46 -19.36 -21.40
CA SER A 43 -20.16 -18.49 -22.35
C SER A 43 -20.58 -19.21 -23.63
N THR A 44 -19.84 -20.20 -24.13
CA THR A 44 -20.20 -20.99 -25.32
C THR A 44 -21.09 -22.17 -24.96
N GLU A 45 -20.76 -22.89 -23.89
CA GLU A 45 -21.58 -23.98 -23.37
C GLU A 45 -22.95 -23.48 -22.94
N ARG A 46 -22.99 -22.37 -22.19
CA ARG A 46 -24.23 -21.66 -21.95
C ARG A 46 -24.74 -21.05 -23.24
N ALA A 47 -24.03 -20.39 -24.15
CA ALA A 47 -24.69 -19.85 -25.37
C ALA A 47 -25.40 -20.93 -26.22
N ILE A 48 -24.92 -22.16 -26.19
CA ILE A 48 -25.49 -23.29 -26.95
C ILE A 48 -26.57 -24.03 -26.18
N VAL A 49 -26.44 -24.23 -24.87
CA VAL A 49 -27.55 -24.77 -24.04
C VAL A 49 -28.52 -23.65 -23.62
N ALA A 50 -28.19 -22.38 -23.84
CA ALA A 50 -29.02 -21.22 -23.52
C ALA A 50 -30.12 -21.13 -24.55
N CYS A 51 -31.22 -21.71 -24.13
CA CYS A 51 -32.53 -21.14 -24.23
C CYS A 51 -32.44 -19.60 -24.27
N PRO A 52 -32.86 -18.94 -25.36
CA PRO A 52 -32.83 -17.49 -25.39
C PRO A 52 -33.65 -16.94 -24.22
N PRO A 53 -33.16 -15.84 -23.62
CA PRO A 53 -32.63 -15.81 -22.23
C PRO A 53 -33.42 -16.33 -21.00
N GLY A 54 -34.29 -17.33 -21.11
CA GLY A 54 -35.13 -17.80 -19.99
C GLY A 54 -36.42 -18.49 -20.40
N ALA A 55 -36.39 -19.23 -21.51
CA ALA A 55 -37.41 -20.22 -21.80
C ALA A 55 -37.77 -21.01 -20.55
N ARG A 56 -39.06 -21.08 -20.25
CA ARG A 56 -39.56 -22.01 -19.24
C ARG A 56 -39.98 -23.26 -19.97
N LYS A 57 -39.45 -24.41 -19.55
CA LYS A 57 -40.00 -25.70 -19.94
C LYS A 57 -41.40 -25.80 -19.37
N GLU A 58 -42.40 -25.73 -20.25
CA GLU A 58 -43.74 -26.15 -19.92
C GLU A 58 -43.94 -27.55 -20.46
N VAL A 59 -44.63 -28.40 -19.70
CA VAL A 59 -45.16 -29.64 -20.28
C VAL A 59 -46.15 -29.20 -21.35
N ALA A 60 -45.85 -29.51 -22.61
CA ALA A 60 -46.77 -29.23 -23.70
C ALA A 60 -48.13 -29.86 -23.35
N LYS A 61 -49.18 -29.05 -23.21
CA LYS A 61 -50.53 -29.58 -23.17
C LYS A 61 -50.76 -30.32 -24.47
N GLU A 62 -51.22 -31.56 -24.36
CA GLU A 62 -51.68 -32.32 -25.52
C GLU A 62 -52.81 -31.53 -26.20
N GLY A 63 -52.56 -31.07 -27.43
CA GLY A 63 -53.45 -30.19 -28.20
C GLY A 63 -53.06 -28.70 -28.15
N GLY A 64 -52.57 -28.18 -29.28
CA GLY A 64 -52.24 -26.76 -29.44
C GLY A 64 -53.47 -25.88 -29.73
N ASN A 65 -53.39 -24.57 -29.39
CA ASN A 65 -54.20 -23.48 -29.96
C ASN A 65 -53.69 -22.08 -29.50
N ALA A 66 -54.17 -21.02 -30.16
CA ALA A 66 -53.61 -19.63 -30.20
C ALA A 66 -53.76 -18.75 -28.92
N PRO A 67 -52.96 -17.66 -28.76
CA PRO A 67 -52.87 -16.85 -27.52
C PRO A 67 -54.04 -15.90 -27.20
N VAL A 68 -54.16 -15.51 -25.92
CA VAL A 68 -55.24 -14.69 -25.31
C VAL A 68 -54.64 -13.52 -24.50
N SER A 69 -55.36 -12.38 -24.39
CA SER A 69 -54.88 -11.11 -23.81
C SER A 69 -54.71 -11.15 -22.28
N ARG A 70 -53.85 -10.25 -21.73
CA ARG A 70 -53.46 -10.21 -20.30
C ARG A 70 -53.15 -8.78 -19.80
N MET A 71 -54.12 -8.08 -19.20
CA MET A 71 -53.89 -6.73 -18.61
C MET A 71 -54.54 -6.55 -17.23
N THR A 72 -53.76 -6.14 -16.21
CA THR A 72 -54.19 -5.96 -14.80
C THR A 72 -54.17 -4.49 -14.35
N ALA A 73 -54.75 -4.16 -13.17
CA ALA A 73 -54.97 -2.78 -12.71
C ALA A 73 -54.24 -2.41 -11.39
N THR A 74 -53.72 -1.19 -11.29
CA THR A 74 -52.90 -0.66 -10.17
C THR A 74 -53.07 0.84 -9.95
N ALA A 75 -52.89 1.31 -8.69
CA ALA A 75 -53.10 2.70 -8.24
C ALA A 75 -51.90 3.26 -7.41
N PRO A 76 -51.63 4.58 -7.41
CA PRO A 76 -50.38 5.16 -6.88
C PRO A 76 -50.39 5.48 -5.35
N LYS A 77 -49.19 5.57 -4.73
CA LYS A 77 -48.97 5.92 -3.31
C LYS A 77 -48.16 7.22 -3.12
N LYS A 78 -48.43 7.96 -2.03
CA LYS A 78 -47.75 9.23 -1.65
C LYS A 78 -46.40 9.00 -0.92
N ALA A 79 -45.47 9.95 -1.07
CA ALA A 79 -44.15 9.98 -0.43
C ALA A 79 -44.04 11.01 0.73
N LYS A 80 -42.96 10.93 1.54
CA LYS A 80 -42.59 11.87 2.63
C LYS A 80 -41.12 12.32 2.49
N ASN A 81 -40.84 13.58 2.81
CA ASN A 81 -39.49 14.21 2.72
C ASN A 81 -38.59 13.93 3.93
N GLN A 82 -37.27 13.97 3.73
CA GLN A 82 -36.22 14.18 4.75
C GLN A 82 -35.08 15.05 4.17
N GLY A 83 -34.45 15.88 5.00
CA GLY A 83 -33.51 16.95 4.60
C GLY A 83 -32.01 16.60 4.59
N PRO A 84 -31.11 17.53 4.19
CA PRO A 84 -29.74 17.22 3.79
C PRO A 84 -28.61 17.53 4.82
N THR A 85 -27.51 16.77 4.73
CA THR A 85 -26.20 17.01 5.36
C THR A 85 -25.13 17.42 4.33
N GLY A 86 -24.04 18.09 4.77
CA GLY A 86 -23.06 18.77 3.89
C GLY A 86 -21.72 18.05 3.64
N PRO A 87 -20.90 18.49 2.65
CA PRO A 87 -19.79 17.69 2.07
C PRO A 87 -18.35 18.05 2.52
N SER A 88 -17.41 17.11 2.29
CA SER A 88 -15.95 17.22 2.56
C SER A 88 -15.07 17.38 1.30
N LEU A 89 -13.83 17.90 1.45
CA LEU A 89 -12.88 18.24 0.36
C LEU A 89 -12.03 17.06 -0.19
N GLN A 90 -11.57 17.17 -1.45
CA GLN A 90 -10.58 16.29 -2.12
C GLN A 90 -9.30 17.04 -2.54
N ILE A 91 -8.17 16.33 -2.73
CA ILE A 91 -6.84 16.87 -3.15
C ILE A 91 -6.14 15.94 -4.16
N ASP A 92 -5.39 16.53 -5.11
CA ASP A 92 -4.79 15.94 -6.32
C ASP A 92 -3.64 14.90 -6.14
N LEU A 93 -3.46 14.08 -7.18
CA LEU A 93 -2.57 12.91 -7.28
C LEU A 93 -1.11 13.26 -7.60
N SER A 94 -0.86 14.33 -8.36
CA SER A 94 0.51 14.71 -8.81
C SER A 94 1.46 15.02 -7.65
N THR A 95 0.94 15.54 -6.54
CA THR A 95 1.71 15.91 -5.35
C THR A 95 2.12 14.70 -4.48
N ARG A 96 1.70 13.48 -4.84
CA ARG A 96 1.86 12.27 -4.01
C ARG A 96 3.28 11.69 -4.09
N LEU A 97 3.84 11.52 -5.29
CA LEU A 97 5.12 10.81 -5.51
C LEU A 97 6.36 11.55 -4.99
N GLY A 98 6.40 12.89 -5.08
CA GLY A 98 7.51 13.68 -4.52
C GLY A 98 7.55 13.70 -2.98
N ARG A 99 6.43 13.36 -2.32
CA ARG A 99 6.34 13.35 -0.85
C ARG A 99 6.92 12.07 -0.24
N GLU A 100 6.87 10.92 -0.90
CA GLU A 100 7.30 9.65 -0.29
C GLU A 100 8.82 9.56 -0.03
N GLN A 101 9.66 9.91 -1.01
CA GLN A 101 11.12 9.93 -0.80
C GLN A 101 11.54 10.95 0.27
N THR A 102 10.86 12.10 0.31
CA THR A 102 11.09 13.15 1.31
C THR A 102 10.67 12.66 2.71
N ARG A 103 9.54 11.95 2.83
CA ARG A 103 9.04 11.36 4.08
C ARG A 103 9.94 10.27 4.64
N ALA A 104 10.37 9.30 3.81
CA ALA A 104 11.26 8.23 4.27
C ALA A 104 12.62 8.78 4.77
N ARG A 105 13.11 9.87 4.16
CA ARG A 105 14.31 10.58 4.63
C ARG A 105 14.05 11.33 5.95
N ALA A 106 12.91 11.99 6.09
CA ALA A 106 12.51 12.66 7.34
C ALA A 106 12.34 11.68 8.50
N GLU A 107 11.67 10.55 8.28
CA GLU A 107 11.49 9.48 9.26
C GLU A 107 12.84 8.93 9.75
N ASN A 108 13.78 8.63 8.85
CA ASN A 108 15.14 8.22 9.21
C ASN A 108 15.92 9.30 9.98
N LEU A 109 15.66 10.59 9.75
CA LEU A 109 16.29 11.68 10.51
C LEU A 109 15.70 11.75 11.93
N LEU A 110 14.37 11.67 12.06
CA LEU A 110 13.66 11.66 13.33
C LEU A 110 14.01 10.42 14.17
N GLU A 111 14.13 9.22 13.59
CA GLU A 111 14.57 8.00 14.32
C GLU A 111 15.99 8.17 14.88
N ARG A 112 16.89 8.81 14.11
CA ARG A 112 18.25 9.11 14.58
C ARG A 112 18.29 10.27 15.59
N GLU A 113 17.37 11.22 15.53
CA GLU A 113 17.23 12.31 16.51
C GLU A 113 16.66 11.75 17.83
N ILE A 114 15.61 10.93 17.79
CA ILE A 114 15.08 10.18 18.95
C ILE A 114 16.17 9.29 19.56
N SER A 115 16.91 8.51 18.75
CA SER A 115 18.01 7.67 19.25
C SER A 115 19.14 8.47 19.90
N ILE A 116 19.36 9.71 19.47
CA ILE A 116 20.27 10.63 20.14
C ILE A 116 19.60 11.13 21.43
N LEU A 117 18.45 11.79 21.36
CA LEU A 117 17.78 12.39 22.52
C LEU A 117 17.49 11.38 23.64
N GLN A 118 17.10 10.14 23.34
CA GLN A 118 16.97 9.06 24.35
C GLN A 118 18.30 8.69 24.99
N ARG A 119 19.37 8.63 24.18
CA ARG A 119 20.74 8.49 24.69
C ARG A 119 21.05 9.69 25.58
N LEU A 120 20.79 10.91 25.14
CA LEU A 120 21.04 12.15 25.88
C LEU A 120 20.30 12.18 27.23
N VAL A 121 19.02 11.82 27.29
CA VAL A 121 18.30 11.67 28.57
C VAL A 121 18.97 10.63 29.50
N LYS A 122 19.66 9.61 29.00
CA LYS A 122 20.08 8.49 29.88
C LYS A 122 21.40 8.68 30.67
N ASN A 123 22.28 9.67 30.39
CA ASN A 123 23.42 10.02 31.32
C ASN A 123 23.12 11.39 31.94
N SER A 124 21.97 12.02 31.67
CA SER A 124 21.67 13.21 32.45
C SER A 124 21.41 12.74 33.86
N ALA A 125 22.20 13.27 34.79
CA ALA A 125 21.78 13.31 36.17
C ALA A 125 20.41 13.98 36.22
N ASP A 126 19.54 13.54 37.12
CA ASP A 126 18.15 13.98 37.15
C ASP A 126 18.00 15.49 37.45
N ASP A 127 19.08 16.13 37.91
CA ASP A 127 19.21 17.56 38.20
C ASP A 127 19.88 18.40 37.09
N ASP A 128 20.32 17.83 35.95
CA ASP A 128 20.90 18.63 34.85
C ASP A 128 19.88 19.66 34.34
N PRO A 129 20.15 20.98 34.40
CA PRO A 129 19.20 22.02 34.00
C PRO A 129 18.71 21.92 32.55
N ARG A 130 19.42 21.20 31.68
CA ARG A 130 19.06 20.96 30.27
C ARG A 130 18.10 19.79 30.11
N ARG A 131 18.03 18.86 31.08
CA ARG A 131 17.22 17.62 31.04
C ARG A 131 15.74 17.85 30.66
N PRO A 132 14.98 18.79 31.26
CA PRO A 132 13.59 19.03 30.86
C PRO A 132 13.46 19.53 29.42
N GLN A 133 14.41 20.31 28.92
CA GLN A 133 14.40 20.80 27.54
C GLN A 133 14.74 19.68 26.53
N ILE A 134 15.62 18.75 26.91
CA ILE A 134 15.93 17.54 26.13
C ILE A 134 14.72 16.58 26.12
N LEU A 135 14.05 16.40 27.27
CA LEU A 135 12.82 15.61 27.38
C LEU A 135 11.67 16.21 26.57
N LEU A 136 11.48 17.53 26.61
CA LEU A 136 10.48 18.20 25.78
C LEU A 136 10.80 17.98 24.30
N ARG A 137 12.05 18.24 23.88
CA ARG A 137 12.43 18.04 22.49
C ARG A 137 12.25 16.58 22.07
N LEU A 138 12.55 15.60 22.93
CA LEU A 138 12.28 14.19 22.68
C LEU A 138 10.78 13.93 22.48
N ALA A 139 9.91 14.49 23.31
CA ALA A 139 8.46 14.34 23.21
C ALA A 139 7.89 15.02 21.95
N GLU A 140 8.40 16.21 21.59
CA GLU A 140 8.11 16.93 20.34
C GLU A 140 8.55 16.11 19.12
N THR A 141 9.80 15.62 19.08
CA THR A 141 10.32 14.77 17.98
C THR A 141 9.58 13.42 17.90
N GLN A 142 9.16 12.84 19.02
CA GLN A 142 8.28 11.67 19.04
C GLN A 142 6.90 12.01 18.49
N PHE A 143 6.34 13.18 18.76
CA PHE A 143 5.07 13.62 18.17
C PHE A 143 5.19 13.88 16.65
N GLU A 144 6.28 14.51 16.20
CA GLU A 144 6.64 14.59 14.77
C GLU A 144 6.75 13.20 14.13
N MET A 145 7.30 12.21 14.87
CA MET A 145 7.32 10.81 14.45
C MET A 145 5.93 10.17 14.41
N GLN A 146 5.00 10.50 15.31
CA GLN A 146 3.61 10.03 15.21
C GLN A 146 2.97 10.50 13.89
N ILE A 147 3.21 11.75 13.49
CA ILE A 147 2.70 12.28 12.22
C ILE A 147 3.30 11.50 11.04
N ALA A 148 4.60 11.18 11.08
CA ALA A 148 5.25 10.34 10.07
C ALA A 148 4.71 8.90 10.02
N LYS A 149 4.60 8.21 11.18
CA LYS A 149 4.07 6.84 11.27
C LYS A 149 2.57 6.77 10.94
N ASN A 150 1.77 7.78 11.28
CA ASN A 150 0.36 7.88 10.88
C ASN A 150 0.22 8.10 9.36
N ALA A 151 1.07 8.93 8.75
CA ALA A 151 1.15 9.01 7.30
C ALA A 151 1.57 7.66 6.67
N LYS A 152 2.39 6.85 7.36
CA LYS A 152 2.73 5.48 6.93
C LYS A 152 1.56 4.51 7.06
N VAL A 153 0.77 4.56 8.14
CA VAL A 153 -0.48 3.80 8.29
C VAL A 153 -1.46 4.12 7.16
N ARG A 154 -1.68 5.41 6.88
CA ARG A 154 -2.56 5.86 5.79
C ARG A 154 -2.01 5.55 4.39
N SER A 155 -0.70 5.35 4.24
CA SER A 155 -0.11 4.89 2.96
C SER A 155 -0.56 3.48 2.57
N PHE A 156 -1.18 2.73 3.47
CA PHE A 156 -1.81 1.44 3.17
C PHE A 156 -3.28 1.54 2.77
N ASP A 157 -3.96 2.69 2.96
CA ASP A 157 -5.40 2.80 2.67
C ASP A 157 -5.68 2.57 1.17
N ASP A 158 -4.90 3.21 0.29
CA ASP A 158 -4.98 2.98 -1.16
C ASP A 158 -4.61 1.53 -1.54
N PRO A 159 -3.44 0.95 -1.15
CA PRO A 159 -3.15 -0.47 -1.38
C PRO A 159 -4.19 -1.46 -0.84
N ILE A 160 -4.86 -1.15 0.27
CA ILE A 160 -5.94 -1.97 0.83
C ILE A 160 -7.20 -1.83 -0.02
N TYR A 161 -7.56 -0.61 -0.43
CA TYR A 161 -8.68 -0.37 -1.32
C TYR A 161 -8.47 -1.06 -2.68
N GLU A 162 -7.30 -0.88 -3.29
CA GLU A 162 -6.92 -1.56 -4.52
C GLU A 162 -6.95 -3.08 -4.36
N ALA A 163 -6.23 -3.66 -3.38
CA ALA A 163 -6.12 -5.11 -3.29
C ALA A 163 -7.37 -5.82 -2.72
N CYS A 164 -8.14 -5.17 -1.82
CA CYS A 164 -9.31 -5.78 -1.18
C CYS A 164 -10.62 -5.46 -1.90
N THR A 165 -10.76 -4.26 -2.45
CA THR A 165 -12.02 -3.72 -2.99
C THR A 165 -12.02 -3.79 -4.51
N ARG A 166 -11.00 -3.23 -5.18
CA ARG A 166 -10.90 -3.26 -6.65
C ARG A 166 -10.49 -4.66 -7.17
N ASP A 167 -9.27 -5.07 -6.87
CA ASP A 167 -8.61 -6.24 -7.47
C ASP A 167 -8.98 -7.56 -6.75
N LYS A 168 -9.56 -7.47 -5.55
CA LYS A 168 -10.08 -8.59 -4.73
C LYS A 168 -9.08 -9.73 -4.45
N GLU A 169 -7.78 -9.45 -4.56
CA GLU A 169 -6.70 -10.39 -4.38
C GLU A 169 -6.45 -10.68 -2.88
N LYS A 170 -7.15 -11.69 -2.34
CA LYS A 170 -7.14 -12.00 -0.89
C LYS A 170 -5.75 -12.14 -0.25
N ALA A 171 -4.73 -12.61 -0.99
CA ALA A 171 -3.37 -12.74 -0.47
C ALA A 171 -2.70 -11.38 -0.28
N ARG A 172 -2.74 -10.53 -1.31
CA ARG A 172 -2.18 -9.17 -1.31
C ARG A 172 -2.98 -8.21 -0.41
N CYS A 173 -4.30 -8.34 -0.39
CA CYS A 173 -5.19 -7.67 0.56
C CYS A 173 -4.81 -8.02 2.01
N LYS A 174 -4.58 -9.30 2.32
CA LYS A 174 -4.11 -9.72 3.65
C LYS A 174 -2.73 -9.15 3.95
N GLN A 175 -1.78 -9.24 3.02
CA GLN A 175 -0.43 -8.70 3.19
C GLN A 175 -0.44 -7.18 3.45
N ALA A 176 -1.28 -6.41 2.72
CA ALA A 176 -1.44 -4.97 2.92
C ALA A 176 -2.09 -4.65 4.27
N ARG A 177 -3.12 -5.39 4.69
CA ARG A 177 -3.75 -5.22 6.01
C ARG A 177 -2.85 -5.64 7.17
N ASP A 178 -2.07 -6.69 7.01
CA ASP A 178 -1.10 -7.13 8.02
C ASP A 178 0.07 -6.12 8.11
N GLY A 179 0.49 -5.54 6.98
CA GLY A 179 1.43 -4.41 6.92
C GLY A 179 0.90 -3.14 7.58
N GLN A 180 -0.36 -2.78 7.33
CA GLN A 180 -1.01 -1.65 8.01
C GLN A 180 -1.10 -1.89 9.52
N LYS A 181 -1.49 -3.09 9.97
CA LYS A 181 -1.54 -3.46 11.40
C LYS A 181 -0.16 -3.40 12.06
N ALA A 182 0.91 -3.75 11.35
CA ALA A 182 2.27 -3.56 11.84
C ALA A 182 2.59 -2.06 11.99
N ALA A 183 2.29 -1.25 10.97
CA ALA A 183 2.51 0.21 11.03
C ALA A 183 1.66 0.92 12.11
N VAL A 184 0.45 0.42 12.41
CA VAL A 184 -0.40 0.92 13.52
C VAL A 184 0.27 0.61 14.86
N ARG A 185 0.78 -0.61 15.07
CA ARG A 185 1.54 -0.96 16.28
C ARG A 185 2.79 -0.08 16.45
N ASP A 186 3.48 0.23 15.37
CA ASP A 186 4.63 1.16 15.40
C ASP A 186 4.20 2.60 15.74
N LEU A 187 3.07 3.07 15.20
CA LEU A 187 2.49 4.38 15.53
C LEU A 187 2.08 4.45 17.01
N ASP A 188 1.34 3.45 17.50
CA ASP A 188 0.81 3.45 18.87
C ASP A 188 1.95 3.33 19.90
N LYS A 189 3.01 2.56 19.59
CA LYS A 189 4.24 2.55 20.40
C LYS A 189 4.88 3.94 20.50
N ILE A 190 4.96 4.70 19.39
CA ILE A 190 5.50 6.06 19.41
C ILE A 190 4.56 7.06 20.12
N ARG A 191 3.24 6.83 20.10
CA ARG A 191 2.25 7.58 20.90
C ARG A 191 2.44 7.34 22.40
N GLU A 192 2.53 6.08 22.81
CA GLU A 192 2.83 5.67 24.18
C GLU A 192 4.18 6.20 24.66
N ASP A 193 5.22 6.12 23.82
CA ASP A 193 6.55 6.65 24.16
C ASP A 193 6.52 8.18 24.31
N SER A 194 5.80 8.93 23.46
CA SER A 194 5.62 10.39 23.59
C SER A 194 4.86 10.79 24.85
N ILE A 195 3.73 10.13 25.14
CA ILE A 195 2.96 10.35 26.37
C ILE A 195 3.80 10.02 27.61
N ARG A 196 4.62 8.97 27.55
CA ARG A 196 5.55 8.60 28.63
C ARG A 196 6.63 9.66 28.83
N THR A 197 7.19 10.21 27.76
CA THR A 197 8.18 11.32 27.85
C THR A 197 7.54 12.58 28.43
N TYR A 198 6.35 12.99 27.96
CA TYR A 198 5.60 14.12 28.53
C TYR A 198 5.25 13.89 30.01
N ALA A 199 4.75 12.71 30.38
CA ALA A 199 4.44 12.36 31.76
C ALA A 199 5.68 12.32 32.66
N THR A 200 6.82 11.87 32.13
CA THR A 200 8.13 11.90 32.82
C THR A 200 8.55 13.35 33.09
N LEU A 201 8.44 14.24 32.09
CA LEU A 201 8.71 15.68 32.27
C LEU A 201 7.79 16.31 33.31
N VAL A 202 6.48 16.05 33.24
CA VAL A 202 5.49 16.56 34.21
C VAL A 202 5.76 16.08 35.65
N ARG A 203 6.29 14.86 35.82
CA ARG A 203 6.59 14.25 37.12
C ARG A 203 7.94 14.72 37.69
N ASP A 204 9.00 14.66 36.89
CA ASP A 204 10.38 14.83 37.35
C ASP A 204 10.86 16.29 37.27
N HIS A 205 10.19 17.11 36.45
CA HIS A 205 10.48 18.53 36.28
C HIS A 205 9.22 19.41 36.41
N PRO A 206 8.51 19.38 37.55
CA PRO A 206 7.23 20.08 37.73
C PRO A 206 7.33 21.61 37.59
N ASN A 207 8.52 22.20 37.79
CA ASN A 207 8.77 23.64 37.73
C ASN A 207 9.25 24.14 36.35
N PHE A 208 9.14 23.33 35.29
CA PHE A 208 9.59 23.71 33.95
C PHE A 208 8.76 24.86 33.35
N ASN A 209 9.42 25.82 32.70
CA ASN A 209 8.83 27.11 32.32
C ASN A 209 7.78 27.06 31.19
N ARG A 210 7.73 25.98 30.39
CA ARG A 210 6.70 25.72 29.36
C ARG A 210 5.67 24.65 29.79
N MET A 211 5.43 24.50 31.10
CA MET A 211 4.55 23.44 31.62
C MET A 211 3.09 23.57 31.15
N ASP A 212 2.58 24.77 30.85
CA ASP A 212 1.21 24.94 30.31
C ASP A 212 1.07 24.33 28.90
N GLU A 213 2.08 24.52 28.05
CA GLU A 213 2.20 23.88 26.74
C GLU A 213 2.34 22.35 26.85
N VAL A 214 3.12 21.87 27.83
CA VAL A 214 3.26 20.43 28.11
C VAL A 214 1.94 19.82 28.57
N LEU A 215 1.23 20.46 29.50
CA LEU A 215 -0.08 19.99 29.98
C LEU A 215 -1.13 20.02 28.88
N PHE A 216 -1.18 21.06 28.05
CA PHE A 216 -2.05 21.10 26.87
C PHE A 216 -1.75 19.95 25.91
N SER A 217 -0.46 19.75 25.58
CA SER A 217 -0.02 18.72 24.63
C SER A 217 -0.26 17.30 25.17
N LEU A 218 -0.06 17.07 26.47
CA LEU A 218 -0.36 15.81 27.14
C LEU A 218 -1.88 15.55 27.20
N ALA A 219 -2.68 16.54 27.55
CA ALA A 219 -4.14 16.41 27.57
C ALA A 219 -4.69 16.11 26.16
N PHE A 220 -4.16 16.80 25.14
CA PHE A 220 -4.49 16.57 23.74
C PHE A 220 -4.08 15.16 23.29
N ALA A 221 -2.84 14.72 23.57
CA ALA A 221 -2.36 13.38 23.23
C ALA A 221 -3.14 12.25 23.95
N LEU A 222 -3.64 12.51 25.17
CA LEU A 222 -4.54 11.61 25.87
C LEU A 222 -5.95 11.59 25.24
N GLN A 223 -6.44 12.73 24.76
CA GLN A 223 -7.72 12.83 24.05
C GLN A 223 -7.67 12.08 22.71
N GLU A 224 -6.55 12.17 21.98
CA GLU A 224 -6.28 11.45 20.72
C GLU A 224 -6.06 9.92 20.89
N LEU A 225 -5.97 9.44 22.14
CA LEU A 225 -6.00 8.01 22.49
C LEU A 225 -7.32 7.61 23.19
N ASP A 226 -8.37 8.42 23.05
CA ASP A 226 -9.69 8.24 23.67
C ASP A 226 -9.68 8.14 25.22
N GLN A 227 -8.59 8.57 25.87
CA GLN A 227 -8.45 8.56 27.34
C GLN A 227 -9.06 9.83 27.94
N PHE A 228 -10.31 10.12 27.57
CA PHE A 228 -11.02 11.38 27.86
C PHE A 228 -11.03 11.76 29.34
N ASP A 229 -11.14 10.82 30.27
CA ASP A 229 -11.08 11.12 31.72
C ASP A 229 -9.71 11.65 32.15
N LYS A 230 -8.63 11.05 31.64
CA LYS A 230 -7.27 11.52 31.91
C LYS A 230 -7.03 12.86 31.20
N ALA A 231 -7.47 13.00 29.96
CA ALA A 231 -7.41 14.25 29.21
C ALA A 231 -8.13 15.39 29.96
N ARG A 232 -9.37 15.17 30.41
CA ARG A 232 -10.15 16.14 31.22
C ARG A 232 -9.47 16.45 32.55
N SER A 233 -8.83 15.48 33.21
CA SER A 233 -8.05 15.73 34.42
C SER A 233 -6.85 16.64 34.15
N VAL A 234 -6.13 16.44 33.04
CA VAL A 234 -4.97 17.27 32.66
C VAL A 234 -5.42 18.65 32.15
N TYR A 235 -6.53 18.76 31.39
CA TYR A 235 -7.12 20.04 31.01
C TYR A 235 -7.65 20.83 32.21
N ARG A 236 -8.28 20.17 33.19
CA ARG A 236 -8.69 20.81 34.45
C ARG A 236 -7.47 21.35 35.21
N ARG A 237 -6.36 20.60 35.23
CA ARG A 237 -5.08 21.06 35.79
C ARG A 237 -4.52 22.26 35.02
N LEU A 238 -4.55 22.26 33.69
CA LEU A 238 -4.17 23.40 32.85
C LEU A 238 -5.00 24.67 33.17
N ILE A 239 -6.32 24.54 33.26
CA ILE A 239 -7.23 25.66 33.60
C ILE A 239 -6.94 26.20 35.01
N LYS A 240 -6.69 25.31 35.98
CA LYS A 240 -6.47 25.67 37.39
C LYS A 240 -5.08 26.28 37.63
N ASP A 241 -4.04 25.60 37.17
CA ASP A 241 -2.64 25.92 37.49
C ASP A 241 -2.09 27.02 36.55
N TYR A 242 -2.64 27.14 35.32
CA TYR A 242 -2.21 28.12 34.30
C TYR A 242 -3.39 28.91 33.68
N PRO A 243 -4.23 29.60 34.49
CA PRO A 243 -5.48 30.24 34.02
C PRO A 243 -5.29 31.38 33.01
N ARG A 244 -4.06 31.87 32.82
CA ARG A 244 -3.70 32.88 31.80
C ARG A 244 -3.13 32.29 30.51
N SER A 245 -3.01 30.95 30.40
CA SER A 245 -2.48 30.30 29.21
C SER A 245 -3.40 30.52 28.00
N ARG A 246 -2.78 30.69 26.82
CA ARG A 246 -3.49 30.79 25.53
C ARG A 246 -4.34 29.57 25.20
N PHE A 247 -4.11 28.44 25.88
CA PHE A 247 -4.78 27.17 25.66
C PHE A 247 -6.08 26.99 26.49
N VAL A 248 -6.38 27.91 27.43
CA VAL A 248 -7.59 27.84 28.27
C VAL A 248 -8.91 27.89 27.48
N PRO A 249 -9.09 28.72 26.44
CA PRO A 249 -10.30 28.69 25.62
C PRO A 249 -10.51 27.34 24.90
N ASN A 250 -9.43 26.69 24.45
CA ASN A 250 -9.50 25.36 23.85
C ASN A 250 -9.88 24.28 24.87
N ALA A 251 -9.42 24.41 26.12
CA ALA A 251 -9.82 23.52 27.20
C ALA A 251 -11.32 23.68 27.55
N TYR A 252 -11.84 24.91 27.63
CA TYR A 252 -13.28 25.15 27.79
C TYR A 252 -14.11 24.66 26.60
N LEU A 253 -13.60 24.80 25.38
CA LEU A 253 -14.26 24.27 24.18
C LEU A 253 -14.39 22.75 24.23
N SER A 254 -13.37 22.02 24.72
CA SER A 254 -13.45 20.55 24.90
C SER A 254 -14.61 20.16 25.82
N PHE A 255 -14.87 20.92 26.90
CA PHE A 255 -16.06 20.73 27.73
C PHE A 255 -17.37 21.13 27.01
N ALA A 256 -17.38 22.21 26.24
CA ALA A 256 -18.57 22.66 25.51
C ALA A 256 -19.01 21.65 24.42
N GLU A 257 -18.07 21.14 23.62
CA GLU A 257 -18.35 20.09 22.63
C GLU A 257 -18.83 18.80 23.30
N PHE A 258 -18.29 18.44 24.47
CA PHE A 258 -18.77 17.27 25.23
C PHE A 258 -20.26 17.40 25.58
N TYR A 259 -20.70 18.49 26.21
CA TYR A 259 -22.12 18.66 26.56
C TYR A 259 -23.03 18.89 25.34
N PHE A 260 -22.55 19.54 24.29
CA PHE A 260 -23.31 19.69 23.04
C PHE A 260 -23.57 18.33 22.39
N ASN A 261 -22.57 17.43 22.39
CA ASN A 261 -22.72 16.08 21.88
C ASN A 261 -23.59 15.21 22.81
N ASP A 262 -23.50 15.38 24.13
CA ASP A 262 -24.39 14.75 25.12
C ASP A 262 -25.83 15.32 25.10
N SER A 263 -26.10 16.30 24.22
CA SER A 263 -27.39 16.97 24.03
C SER A 263 -27.91 17.81 25.22
N ASP A 264 -27.10 18.05 26.25
CA ASP A 264 -27.40 19.03 27.30
C ASP A 264 -27.16 20.45 26.77
N MET A 265 -28.18 20.99 26.10
CA MET A 265 -28.14 22.30 25.45
C MET A 265 -27.98 23.46 26.44
N ASP A 266 -28.45 23.32 27.69
CA ASP A 266 -28.32 24.35 28.73
C ASP A 266 -26.90 24.35 29.35
N ALA A 267 -26.26 23.19 29.53
CA ALA A 267 -24.84 23.11 29.89
C ALA A 267 -23.94 23.55 28.73
N ALA A 268 -24.24 23.12 27.50
CA ALA A 268 -23.53 23.55 26.30
C ALA A 268 -23.57 25.07 26.13
N ALA A 269 -24.74 25.71 26.29
CA ALA A 269 -24.88 27.17 26.29
C ALA A 269 -23.95 27.84 27.31
N LYS A 270 -23.88 27.32 28.54
CA LYS A 270 -23.00 27.84 29.60
C LYS A 270 -21.52 27.70 29.23
N PHE A 271 -21.09 26.54 28.72
CA PHE A 271 -19.68 26.31 28.38
C PHE A 271 -19.24 27.01 27.07
N TYR A 272 -20.08 27.12 26.04
CA TYR A 272 -19.82 28.01 24.90
C TYR A 272 -19.81 29.49 25.34
N GLY A 273 -20.68 29.86 26.29
CA GLY A 273 -20.63 31.13 27.00
C GLY A 273 -19.24 31.38 27.60
N LYS A 274 -18.69 30.41 28.34
CA LYS A 274 -17.30 30.47 28.86
C LYS A 274 -16.24 30.59 27.78
N VAL A 275 -16.45 30.03 26.58
CA VAL A 275 -15.54 30.26 25.45
C VAL A 275 -15.61 31.72 24.97
N ILE A 276 -16.80 32.31 24.79
CA ILE A 276 -16.94 33.69 24.29
C ILE A 276 -16.68 34.78 25.35
N GLU A 277 -16.56 34.44 26.63
CA GLU A 277 -16.01 35.34 27.66
C GLU A 277 -14.55 35.75 27.35
N PHE A 278 -13.79 34.95 26.58
CA PHE A 278 -12.43 35.29 26.16
C PHE A 278 -12.43 36.09 24.83
N PRO A 279 -11.86 37.31 24.78
CA PRO A 279 -11.92 38.17 23.59
C PRO A 279 -11.31 37.55 22.32
N PRO A 280 -11.90 37.76 21.12
CA PRO A 280 -11.47 37.14 19.87
C PRO A 280 -9.97 37.27 19.55
N LYS A 281 -9.33 38.39 19.93
CA LYS A 281 -7.90 38.63 19.67
C LYS A 281 -6.96 37.63 20.39
N ARG A 282 -7.42 36.97 21.46
CA ARG A 282 -6.68 35.93 22.20
C ARG A 282 -7.42 34.59 22.22
N ASN A 283 -8.47 34.45 21.41
CA ASN A 283 -9.36 33.29 21.40
C ASN A 283 -9.63 32.87 19.94
N SER A 284 -8.89 31.88 19.46
CA SER A 284 -9.00 31.36 18.09
C SER A 284 -10.29 30.58 17.82
N VAL A 285 -11.14 30.34 18.83
CA VAL A 285 -12.37 29.54 18.74
C VAL A 285 -13.66 30.33 19.03
N TYR A 286 -13.57 31.65 19.22
CA TYR A 286 -14.72 32.53 19.53
C TYR A 286 -15.87 32.42 18.52
N GLY A 287 -15.57 32.54 17.21
CA GLY A 287 -16.61 32.55 16.17
C GLY A 287 -17.38 31.24 16.06
N TYR A 288 -16.72 30.12 16.34
CA TYR A 288 -17.32 28.80 16.36
C TYR A 288 -18.32 28.65 17.51
N ALA A 289 -17.99 29.18 18.70
CA ALA A 289 -18.88 29.18 19.85
C ALA A 289 -20.14 30.06 19.64
N LEU A 290 -20.03 31.22 18.97
CA LEU A 290 -21.22 32.02 18.58
C LEU A 290 -22.18 31.23 17.67
N TYR A 291 -21.63 30.51 16.69
CA TYR A 291 -22.43 29.72 15.76
C TYR A 291 -23.21 28.60 16.46
N LYS A 292 -22.54 27.87 17.37
CA LYS A 292 -23.18 26.85 18.19
C LYS A 292 -24.30 27.44 19.07
N LEU A 293 -24.13 28.66 19.58
CA LEU A 293 -25.15 29.32 20.43
C LEU A 293 -26.43 29.71 19.67
N ALA A 294 -26.34 30.19 18.42
CA ALA A 294 -27.53 30.49 17.61
C ALA A 294 -28.36 29.22 17.28
N TRP A 295 -27.67 28.10 17.13
CA TRP A 295 -28.27 26.77 16.98
C TRP A 295 -28.91 26.25 18.27
N VAL A 296 -28.29 26.49 19.44
CA VAL A 296 -28.90 26.21 20.74
C VAL A 296 -30.22 26.98 20.90
N GLU A 297 -30.30 28.26 20.51
CA GLU A 297 -31.55 29.03 20.59
C GLU A 297 -32.61 28.58 19.57
N TYR A 298 -32.22 28.07 18.39
CA TYR A 298 -33.15 27.42 17.46
C TYR A 298 -33.78 26.15 18.08
N ASN A 299 -32.94 25.31 18.69
CA ASN A 299 -33.36 24.08 19.35
C ASN A 299 -34.20 24.32 20.62
N ARG A 300 -34.23 25.56 21.14
CA ARG A 300 -35.12 26.02 22.22
C ARG A 300 -36.39 26.70 21.70
N GLU A 301 -36.67 26.57 20.40
CA GLU A 301 -37.83 27.13 19.66
C GLU A 301 -37.95 28.67 19.72
N ARG A 302 -36.88 29.37 20.10
CA ARG A 302 -36.85 30.83 20.20
C ARG A 302 -36.54 31.46 18.85
N TYR A 303 -37.40 31.22 17.85
CA TYR A 303 -37.13 31.53 16.44
C TYR A 303 -36.75 33.00 16.17
N ARG A 304 -37.29 33.95 16.93
CA ARG A 304 -36.91 35.38 16.81
C ARG A 304 -35.49 35.63 17.32
N GLN A 305 -35.13 35.06 18.46
CA GLN A 305 -33.78 35.12 19.04
C GLN A 305 -32.78 34.36 18.18
N SER A 306 -33.17 33.23 17.59
CA SER A 306 -32.36 32.47 16.62
C SER A 306 -32.14 33.27 15.33
N LEU A 307 -33.18 33.85 14.73
CA LEU A 307 -33.05 34.75 13.57
C LEU A 307 -32.11 35.92 13.87
N GLN A 308 -32.22 36.52 15.06
CA GLN A 308 -31.29 37.56 15.50
C GLN A 308 -29.85 37.02 15.67
N GLY A 309 -29.66 35.88 16.32
CA GLY A 309 -28.35 35.27 16.52
C GLY A 309 -27.63 34.92 15.20
N PHE A 310 -28.37 34.47 14.18
CA PHE A 310 -27.81 34.29 12.84
C PHE A 310 -27.43 35.62 12.17
N VAL A 311 -28.19 36.70 12.39
CA VAL A 311 -27.79 38.06 11.96
C VAL A 311 -26.55 38.54 12.73
N ASP A 312 -26.46 38.29 14.03
CA ASP A 312 -25.32 38.68 14.86
C ASP A 312 -24.02 37.96 14.43
N ILE A 313 -24.11 36.71 13.97
CA ILE A 313 -22.99 35.97 13.36
C ILE A 313 -22.53 36.62 12.05
N LEU A 314 -23.46 37.07 11.19
CA LEU A 314 -23.14 37.79 9.96
C LEU A 314 -22.39 39.09 10.26
N ASP A 315 -22.79 39.81 11.30
CA ASP A 315 -22.15 41.05 11.73
C ASP A 315 -20.82 40.82 12.46
N PHE A 316 -20.68 39.78 13.28
CA PHE A 316 -19.41 39.37 13.87
C PHE A 316 -18.37 39.10 12.79
N ALA A 317 -18.72 38.31 11.77
CA ALA A 317 -17.85 37.95 10.67
C ALA A 317 -17.50 39.15 9.77
N ARG A 318 -18.42 40.11 9.61
CA ARG A 318 -18.16 41.38 8.91
C ARG A 318 -17.17 42.27 9.67
N LYS A 319 -17.27 42.32 11.01
CA LYS A 319 -16.41 43.14 11.90
C LYS A 319 -15.02 42.51 12.10
N ASN A 320 -14.92 41.19 12.22
CA ASN A 320 -13.68 40.47 12.56
C ASN A 320 -13.14 39.65 11.37
N LYS A 321 -12.84 40.32 10.24
CA LYS A 321 -12.51 39.67 8.95
C LYS A 321 -11.32 38.69 8.96
N TYR A 322 -10.39 38.85 9.91
CA TYR A 322 -9.20 38.01 10.08
C TYR A 322 -9.30 37.04 11.28
N ALA A 323 -10.44 36.99 11.97
CA ALA A 323 -10.69 35.94 12.95
C ALA A 323 -10.82 34.58 12.27
N ASN A 324 -10.48 33.53 13.00
CA ASN A 324 -10.53 32.16 12.50
C ASN A 324 -11.93 31.83 11.95
N ASP A 325 -11.98 31.24 10.76
CA ASP A 325 -13.20 30.82 10.04
C ASP A 325 -14.30 31.87 9.77
N ALA A 326 -14.08 33.16 10.00
CA ALA A 326 -15.11 34.21 9.87
C ALA A 326 -15.91 34.17 8.53
N LYS A 327 -15.23 33.92 7.40
CA LYS A 327 -15.88 33.82 6.08
C LYS A 327 -16.83 32.61 5.95
N ASN A 328 -16.50 31.49 6.60
CA ASN A 328 -17.29 30.26 6.56
C ASN A 328 -18.58 30.43 7.38
N LEU A 329 -18.46 30.99 8.59
CA LEU A 329 -19.59 31.30 9.47
C LEU A 329 -20.63 32.21 8.79
N ALA A 330 -20.16 33.26 8.11
CA ALA A 330 -21.04 34.18 7.38
C ALA A 330 -21.76 33.53 6.19
N ARG A 331 -21.20 32.50 5.56
CA ARG A 331 -21.88 31.76 4.50
C ARG A 331 -23.03 30.93 5.08
N GLN A 332 -22.78 30.27 6.22
CA GLN A 332 -23.73 29.35 6.83
C GLN A 332 -24.99 30.06 7.35
N ALA A 333 -24.80 31.14 8.12
CA ALA A 333 -25.90 31.90 8.72
C ALA A 333 -26.89 32.50 7.70
N ARG A 334 -26.46 32.82 6.47
CA ARG A 334 -27.37 33.28 5.39
C ARG A 334 -28.36 32.22 4.95
N LYS A 335 -27.95 30.96 4.92
CA LYS A 335 -28.79 29.86 4.47
C LYS A 335 -29.81 29.49 5.54
N GLU A 336 -29.38 29.49 6.80
CA GLU A 336 -30.16 29.04 7.95
C GLU A 336 -31.23 30.07 8.39
N LEU A 337 -31.03 31.37 8.15
CA LEU A 337 -32.00 32.40 8.52
C LEU A 337 -33.35 32.35 7.76
N VAL A 338 -33.43 31.61 6.64
CA VAL A 338 -34.69 31.39 5.90
C VAL A 338 -35.70 30.59 6.74
N LEU A 339 -35.20 29.66 7.58
CA LEU A 339 -36.04 28.79 8.41
C LEU A 339 -36.89 29.59 9.42
N PRO A 340 -36.33 30.44 10.31
CA PRO A 340 -37.17 31.26 11.18
C PRO A 340 -37.93 32.38 10.43
N TYR A 341 -37.59 32.70 9.17
CA TYR A 341 -38.37 33.67 8.38
C TYR A 341 -39.71 33.09 7.91
N SER A 342 -39.79 31.83 7.51
CA SER A 342 -41.02 31.23 6.98
C SER A 342 -42.16 31.20 8.00
N HIS A 343 -41.83 31.08 9.29
CA HIS A 343 -42.78 31.07 10.41
C HIS A 343 -43.25 32.48 10.85
N TYR A 344 -42.62 33.56 10.35
CA TYR A 344 -42.86 34.94 10.83
C TYR A 344 -43.02 36.00 9.71
N GLY A 345 -42.70 35.66 8.46
CA GLY A 345 -42.69 36.57 7.29
C GLY A 345 -43.94 36.53 6.41
N SER A 346 -43.88 37.14 5.21
CA SER A 346 -45.00 37.15 4.24
C SER A 346 -44.52 37.01 2.78
N PRO A 347 -45.24 36.26 1.90
CA PRO A 347 -44.74 35.91 0.56
C PRO A 347 -44.37 37.13 -0.31
N GLY A 348 -45.27 38.11 -0.41
CA GLY A 348 -45.08 39.29 -1.28
C GLY A 348 -43.95 40.22 -0.85
N LYS A 349 -43.48 40.14 0.41
CA LYS A 349 -42.38 40.96 0.96
C LYS A 349 -41.08 40.17 1.16
N ALA A 350 -41.04 38.88 0.81
CA ALA A 350 -39.90 38.00 1.09
C ALA A 350 -38.63 38.41 0.33
N LEU A 351 -38.73 38.62 -0.99
CA LEU A 351 -37.57 38.95 -1.83
C LEU A 351 -36.87 40.25 -1.40
N SER A 352 -37.64 41.28 -1.00
CA SER A 352 -37.07 42.55 -0.53
C SER A 352 -36.44 42.44 0.87
N PHE A 353 -36.92 41.53 1.73
CA PHE A 353 -36.25 41.23 3.00
C PHE A 353 -34.90 40.54 2.76
N PHE A 354 -34.86 39.47 1.95
CA PHE A 354 -33.64 38.68 1.72
C PHE A 354 -32.52 39.49 1.06
N ARG A 355 -32.86 40.39 0.12
CA ARG A 355 -31.91 41.34 -0.51
C ARG A 355 -31.10 42.20 0.48
N ARG A 356 -31.55 42.39 1.73
CA ARG A 356 -30.82 43.19 2.75
C ARG A 356 -29.71 42.44 3.46
N TYR A 357 -29.79 41.10 3.52
CA TYR A 357 -28.85 40.24 4.24
C TYR A 357 -28.04 39.32 3.31
N SER A 358 -28.51 39.14 2.06
CA SER A 358 -27.74 38.52 0.99
C SER A 358 -26.55 39.40 0.54
N LYS A 359 -25.65 38.83 -0.26
CA LYS A 359 -24.53 39.51 -0.92
C LYS A 359 -24.92 40.12 -2.24
N ASN A 360 -25.91 39.53 -2.92
CA ASN A 360 -26.39 39.88 -4.25
C ASN A 360 -27.82 39.35 -4.48
N ASP A 361 -28.35 39.62 -5.66
CA ASP A 361 -29.73 39.26 -6.01
C ASP A 361 -29.94 37.77 -6.30
N ALA A 362 -28.90 37.05 -6.76
CA ALA A 362 -28.99 35.61 -6.99
C ALA A 362 -29.16 34.84 -5.66
N GLU A 363 -28.43 35.22 -4.62
CA GLU A 363 -28.58 34.65 -3.26
C GLU A 363 -29.95 35.04 -2.66
N ALA A 364 -30.53 36.20 -3.03
CA ALA A 364 -31.90 36.55 -2.61
C ALA A 364 -32.99 35.72 -3.34
N HIS A 365 -32.76 35.34 -4.61
CA HIS A 365 -33.62 34.43 -5.36
C HIS A 365 -33.53 32.99 -4.83
N GLU A 366 -32.33 32.50 -4.49
CA GLU A 366 -32.17 31.19 -3.80
C GLU A 366 -32.99 31.16 -2.50
N MET A 367 -32.93 32.23 -1.70
CA MET A 367 -33.73 32.35 -0.47
C MET A 367 -35.25 32.42 -0.73
N LEU A 368 -35.68 32.96 -1.88
CA LEU A 368 -37.10 32.98 -2.28
C LEU A 368 -37.58 31.64 -2.84
N GLU A 369 -36.75 30.92 -3.60
CA GLU A 369 -37.06 29.58 -4.11
C GLU A 369 -37.21 28.59 -2.95
N ASN A 370 -36.31 28.65 -1.95
CA ASN A 370 -36.43 27.89 -0.69
C ASN A 370 -37.75 28.19 0.06
N LEU A 371 -38.29 29.41 -0.05
CA LEU A 371 -39.60 29.76 0.54
C LEU A 371 -40.78 29.24 -0.32
N ALA A 372 -40.65 29.22 -1.65
CA ALA A 372 -41.65 28.69 -2.57
C ALA A 372 -41.81 27.17 -2.40
N GLU A 373 -40.71 26.45 -2.27
CA GLU A 373 -40.68 25.01 -1.98
C GLU A 373 -41.38 24.70 -0.66
N LEU A 374 -41.12 25.48 0.39
CA LEU A 374 -41.77 25.32 1.69
C LEU A 374 -43.29 25.58 1.64
N TYR A 375 -43.78 26.48 0.78
CA TYR A 375 -45.23 26.64 0.54
C TYR A 375 -45.85 25.49 -0.27
N TYR A 376 -45.12 24.95 -1.26
CA TYR A 376 -45.57 23.80 -2.04
C TYR A 376 -45.70 22.56 -1.15
N ASP A 377 -44.67 22.29 -0.32
CA ASP A 377 -44.63 21.14 0.58
C ASP A 377 -45.66 21.24 1.72
N THR A 378 -46.06 22.45 2.10
CA THR A 378 -47.18 22.68 3.04
C THR A 378 -48.55 22.79 2.36
N GLY A 379 -48.65 22.53 1.05
CA GLY A 379 -49.91 22.37 0.31
C GLY A 379 -50.65 23.67 -0.03
N GLN A 380 -49.99 24.83 0.08
CA GLN A 380 -50.62 26.14 -0.13
C GLN A 380 -50.68 26.50 -1.63
N TRP A 381 -51.47 25.76 -2.42
CA TRP A 381 -51.44 25.85 -3.89
C TRP A 381 -51.56 27.26 -4.48
N PRO A 382 -52.44 28.17 -4.02
CA PRO A 382 -52.51 29.53 -4.57
C PRO A 382 -51.24 30.34 -4.29
N GLN A 383 -50.69 30.26 -3.08
CA GLN A 383 -49.43 30.91 -2.68
C GLN A 383 -48.25 30.33 -3.46
N ALA A 384 -48.19 29.00 -3.62
CA ALA A 384 -47.14 28.31 -4.38
C ALA A 384 -47.19 28.68 -5.87
N ILE A 385 -48.36 28.64 -6.50
CA ILE A 385 -48.53 29.07 -7.90
C ILE A 385 -48.19 30.56 -8.06
N ALA A 386 -48.58 31.43 -7.12
CA ALA A 386 -48.25 32.85 -7.18
C ALA A 386 -46.74 33.11 -7.05
N VAL A 387 -46.04 32.46 -6.12
CA VAL A 387 -44.58 32.62 -5.96
C VAL A 387 -43.81 31.96 -7.09
N TYR A 388 -44.20 30.77 -7.58
CA TYR A 388 -43.57 30.15 -8.75
C TYR A 388 -43.83 30.93 -10.04
N HIS A 389 -45.02 31.49 -10.27
CA HIS A 389 -45.24 32.40 -11.39
C HIS A 389 -44.42 33.69 -11.25
N LYS A 390 -44.26 34.23 -10.03
CA LYS A 390 -43.39 35.39 -9.82
C LYS A 390 -41.91 35.06 -10.09
N LEU A 391 -41.42 33.88 -9.68
CA LEU A 391 -40.09 33.37 -10.03
C LEU A 391 -39.93 33.15 -11.55
N MET A 392 -40.93 32.57 -12.22
CA MET A 392 -40.95 32.41 -13.68
C MET A 392 -40.97 33.76 -14.42
N ALA A 393 -41.63 34.78 -13.89
CA ALA A 393 -41.74 36.11 -14.50
C ALA A 393 -40.49 36.99 -14.27
N ASP A 394 -39.89 36.97 -13.07
CA ASP A 394 -38.61 37.66 -12.80
C ASP A 394 -37.42 36.93 -13.46
N SER A 395 -37.48 35.61 -13.56
CA SER A 395 -36.41 34.75 -14.07
C SER A 395 -36.86 33.76 -15.15
N PRO A 396 -37.40 34.21 -16.31
CA PRO A 396 -37.90 33.33 -17.38
C PRO A 396 -36.77 32.53 -18.05
N ARG A 397 -35.51 32.93 -17.86
CA ARG A 397 -34.32 32.20 -18.31
C ARG A 397 -33.71 31.33 -17.19
N SER A 398 -34.41 31.07 -16.09
CA SER A 398 -33.94 30.16 -15.03
C SER A 398 -33.67 28.73 -15.54
N ASN A 399 -32.80 28.01 -14.82
CA ASN A 399 -32.58 26.57 -14.97
C ASN A 399 -33.50 25.73 -14.06
N SER A 400 -34.49 26.36 -13.42
CA SER A 400 -35.60 25.73 -12.71
C SER A 400 -36.93 25.85 -13.47
N LEU A 401 -36.97 26.46 -14.66
CA LEU A 401 -38.22 26.76 -15.39
C LEU A 401 -39.11 25.53 -15.63
N CYS A 402 -38.54 24.40 -16.08
CA CYS A 402 -39.30 23.15 -16.25
C CYS A 402 -39.81 22.59 -14.91
N ASP A 403 -39.02 22.73 -13.85
CA ASP A 403 -39.39 22.22 -12.52
C ASP A 403 -40.58 23.04 -11.98
N TRP A 404 -40.53 24.37 -12.14
CA TRP A 404 -41.63 25.28 -11.82
C TRP A 404 -42.88 25.02 -12.68
N GLN A 405 -42.75 24.80 -14.00
CA GLN A 405 -43.89 24.46 -14.88
C GLN A 405 -44.52 23.11 -14.52
N THR A 406 -43.71 22.09 -14.22
CA THR A 406 -44.19 20.78 -13.76
C THR A 406 -45.09 20.92 -12.53
N LYS A 407 -44.65 21.72 -11.55
CA LYS A 407 -45.39 22.00 -10.31
C LYS A 407 -46.74 22.68 -10.60
N VAL A 408 -46.83 23.47 -11.68
CA VAL A 408 -48.10 24.03 -12.19
C VAL A 408 -48.94 22.98 -12.93
N THR A 409 -48.39 22.19 -13.85
CA THR A 409 -49.14 21.15 -14.58
C THR A 409 -49.76 20.10 -13.63
N ALA A 410 -49.04 19.72 -12.57
CA ALA A 410 -49.58 18.84 -11.52
C ALA A 410 -50.80 19.44 -10.79
N ALA A 411 -50.79 20.75 -10.51
CA ALA A 411 -51.93 21.47 -9.93
C ALA A 411 -53.11 21.62 -10.92
N VAL A 412 -52.84 21.71 -12.23
CA VAL A 412 -53.87 21.78 -13.30
C VAL A 412 -54.54 20.42 -13.54
N ILE A 413 -53.78 19.33 -13.64
CA ILE A 413 -54.33 17.96 -13.76
C ILE A 413 -55.23 17.63 -12.56
N SER A 414 -54.87 18.15 -11.39
CA SER A 414 -55.65 18.03 -10.15
C SER A 414 -56.90 18.91 -10.11
N SER A 415 -57.25 19.66 -11.17
CA SER A 415 -58.38 20.61 -11.18
C SER A 415 -59.15 20.87 -12.51
N ARG A 416 -58.85 20.22 -13.68
CA ARG A 416 -59.44 20.56 -15.03
C ARG A 416 -59.72 19.35 -16.00
N PRO A 417 -60.49 19.47 -17.12
CA PRO A 417 -61.02 18.35 -17.98
C PRO A 417 -60.16 17.77 -19.14
N LYS A 418 -60.53 16.58 -19.69
CA LYS A 418 -59.74 15.77 -20.69
C LYS A 418 -59.22 16.49 -21.94
N GLN A 419 -60.02 17.29 -22.64
CA GLN A 419 -59.55 17.95 -23.88
C GLN A 419 -58.56 19.09 -23.58
N GLU A 420 -58.81 19.84 -22.50
CA GLU A 420 -57.87 20.82 -21.94
C GLU A 420 -56.60 20.15 -21.38
N GLN A 421 -56.70 18.93 -20.83
CA GLN A 421 -55.52 18.15 -20.42
C GLN A 421 -54.62 17.83 -21.62
N ILE A 422 -55.15 17.45 -22.78
CA ILE A 422 -54.31 17.26 -23.99
C ILE A 422 -53.65 18.58 -24.42
N VAL A 423 -54.29 19.73 -24.21
CA VAL A 423 -53.71 21.05 -24.49
C VAL A 423 -52.60 21.41 -23.50
N GLU A 424 -52.80 21.21 -22.20
CA GLU A 424 -51.75 21.46 -21.20
C GLU A 424 -50.60 20.44 -21.28
N LEU A 425 -50.86 19.19 -21.67
CA LEU A 425 -49.82 18.21 -21.98
C LEU A 425 -49.01 18.61 -23.21
N LYS A 426 -49.65 19.17 -24.25
CA LYS A 426 -48.92 19.79 -25.37
C LYS A 426 -48.10 20.98 -24.90
N ARG A 427 -48.65 21.87 -24.06
CA ARG A 427 -47.89 22.99 -23.46
C ARG A 427 -46.70 22.49 -22.64
N LEU A 428 -46.83 21.42 -21.84
CA LEU A 428 -45.72 20.81 -21.11
C LEU A 428 -44.65 20.26 -22.07
N VAL A 429 -45.05 19.52 -23.11
CA VAL A 429 -44.14 19.02 -24.16
C VAL A 429 -43.46 20.19 -24.91
N ASP A 430 -44.15 21.29 -25.14
CA ASP A 430 -43.62 22.47 -25.84
C ASP A 430 -42.71 23.33 -24.95
N VAL A 431 -43.00 23.43 -23.65
CA VAL A 431 -42.06 23.95 -22.65
C VAL A 431 -40.82 23.07 -22.60
N TYR A 432 -40.95 21.74 -22.53
CA TYR A 432 -39.82 20.80 -22.62
C TYR A 432 -39.01 21.00 -23.92
N ARG A 433 -39.65 21.08 -25.09
CA ARG A 433 -39.00 21.34 -26.39
C ARG A 433 -38.25 22.67 -26.41
N THR A 434 -38.85 23.72 -25.87
CA THR A 434 -38.26 25.07 -25.81
C THR A 434 -37.10 25.09 -24.83
N TYR A 435 -37.25 24.46 -23.66
CA TYR A 435 -36.24 24.32 -22.63
C TYR A 435 -35.02 23.50 -23.13
N LYS A 436 -35.27 22.40 -23.84
CA LYS A 436 -34.24 21.61 -24.55
C LYS A 436 -33.46 22.43 -25.57
N LYS A 437 -34.12 23.36 -26.28
CA LYS A 437 -33.48 24.23 -27.28
C LYS A 437 -32.83 25.48 -26.69
N GLY A 438 -33.25 25.95 -25.52
CA GLY A 438 -32.83 27.19 -24.87
C GLY A 438 -31.44 27.17 -24.22
N GLY A 439 -30.50 26.37 -24.73
CA GLY A 439 -29.11 26.29 -24.22
C GLY A 439 -28.98 25.78 -22.78
N LYS A 440 -29.92 24.93 -22.33
CA LYS A 440 -30.01 24.49 -20.93
C LYS A 440 -29.05 23.34 -20.59
N PRO A 441 -28.58 23.23 -19.32
CA PRO A 441 -27.74 22.10 -18.89
C PRO A 441 -28.43 20.75 -19.19
N PRO A 442 -27.75 19.79 -19.86
CA PRO A 442 -28.38 18.54 -20.30
C PRO A 442 -29.10 17.75 -19.20
N ALA A 443 -28.56 17.72 -17.98
CA ALA A 443 -29.19 17.03 -16.85
C ALA A 443 -30.56 17.61 -16.45
N LYS A 444 -30.74 18.94 -16.53
CA LYS A 444 -32.03 19.61 -16.28
C LYS A 444 -33.01 19.42 -17.43
N VAL A 445 -32.51 19.32 -18.67
CA VAL A 445 -33.33 18.96 -19.84
C VAL A 445 -33.87 17.53 -19.70
N GLU A 446 -33.05 16.59 -19.22
CA GLU A 446 -33.45 15.21 -19.00
C GLU A 446 -34.46 15.07 -17.85
N ALA A 447 -34.28 15.79 -16.73
CA ALA A 447 -35.29 15.82 -15.66
C ALA A 447 -36.68 16.27 -16.18
N CYS A 448 -36.72 17.34 -17.00
CA CYS A 448 -37.95 17.83 -17.62
C CYS A 448 -38.60 16.80 -18.58
N LYS A 449 -37.77 16.05 -19.31
CA LYS A 449 -38.20 15.02 -20.26
C LYS A 449 -38.87 13.83 -19.56
N VAL A 450 -38.23 13.31 -18.51
CA VAL A 450 -38.73 12.18 -17.70
C VAL A 450 -40.13 12.47 -17.21
N GLU A 451 -40.32 13.63 -16.57
CA GLU A 451 -41.60 14.02 -15.98
C GLU A 451 -42.72 14.22 -17.03
N THR A 452 -42.36 14.78 -18.18
CA THR A 452 -43.25 14.90 -19.34
C THR A 452 -43.72 13.51 -19.82
N ALA A 453 -42.79 12.55 -19.96
CA ALA A 453 -43.10 11.19 -20.37
C ALA A 453 -43.94 10.42 -19.33
N THR A 454 -43.67 10.61 -18.02
CA THR A 454 -44.46 10.02 -16.92
C THR A 454 -45.93 10.34 -17.08
N THR A 455 -46.21 11.61 -17.32
CA THR A 455 -47.57 12.15 -17.40
C THR A 455 -48.31 11.66 -18.65
N MET A 456 -47.61 11.55 -19.79
CA MET A 456 -48.19 11.04 -21.04
C MET A 456 -48.51 9.55 -21.01
N LEU A 457 -47.64 8.72 -20.39
CA LEU A 457 -47.87 7.28 -20.30
C LEU A 457 -49.17 6.97 -19.55
N TRP A 458 -49.31 7.56 -18.36
CA TRP A 458 -50.41 7.25 -17.44
C TRP A 458 -51.78 7.44 -18.10
N LEU A 459 -51.89 8.44 -18.99
CA LEU A 459 -53.10 8.67 -19.78
C LEU A 459 -53.31 7.62 -20.89
N GLY A 460 -52.24 7.19 -21.58
CA GLY A 460 -52.32 6.22 -22.67
C GLY A 460 -52.66 4.79 -22.24
N THR A 461 -52.10 4.33 -21.11
CA THR A 461 -52.43 3.02 -20.54
C THR A 461 -53.86 2.97 -19.99
N SER A 462 -54.41 4.11 -19.53
CA SER A 462 -55.81 4.21 -19.15
C SER A 462 -56.78 3.98 -20.31
N TRP A 463 -56.41 4.31 -21.56
CA TRP A 463 -57.31 4.17 -22.72
C TRP A 463 -57.19 2.82 -23.43
N HIS A 464 -56.03 2.17 -23.39
CA HIS A 464 -55.86 0.81 -23.94
C HIS A 464 -56.81 -0.19 -23.24
N ARG A 465 -56.87 -0.13 -21.90
CA ARG A 465 -57.75 -0.96 -21.06
C ARG A 465 -59.24 -0.76 -21.35
N GLU A 466 -59.65 0.44 -21.79
CA GLU A 466 -61.03 0.77 -22.19
C GLU A 466 -61.47 0.06 -23.49
N ALA A 467 -60.51 -0.32 -24.35
CA ALA A 467 -60.76 -0.76 -25.71
C ALA A 467 -60.64 -2.28 -25.92
N VAL A 468 -59.51 -2.87 -25.53
CA VAL A 468 -59.27 -4.33 -25.59
C VAL A 468 -60.04 -5.05 -24.47
N GLY A 469 -60.16 -4.39 -23.32
CA GLY A 469 -60.77 -4.94 -22.12
C GLY A 469 -59.75 -5.54 -21.18
N THR A 470 -60.24 -6.37 -20.26
CA THR A 470 -59.43 -7.19 -19.36
C THR A 470 -60.02 -8.59 -19.25
N ASP A 471 -59.26 -9.51 -18.69
CA ASP A 471 -59.61 -10.91 -18.46
C ASP A 471 -60.94 -11.08 -17.69
N SER A 472 -61.35 -10.05 -16.93
CA SER A 472 -62.57 -10.02 -16.10
C SER A 472 -63.71 -9.14 -16.64
N SER A 473 -63.50 -8.42 -17.74
CA SER A 473 -64.51 -7.55 -18.35
C SER A 473 -64.20 -7.29 -19.82
N PRO A 474 -65.07 -7.71 -20.77
CA PRO A 474 -64.82 -7.54 -22.19
C PRO A 474 -64.74 -6.06 -22.56
N GLY A 475 -63.76 -5.70 -23.38
CA GLY A 475 -63.57 -4.33 -23.83
C GLY A 475 -64.65 -3.89 -24.81
N THR A 476 -64.71 -2.58 -25.06
CA THR A 476 -65.62 -1.99 -26.05
C THR A 476 -65.35 -2.45 -27.49
N LYS A 477 -64.23 -3.13 -27.76
CA LYS A 477 -63.75 -3.58 -29.08
C LYS A 477 -63.64 -2.46 -30.13
N SER A 478 -63.65 -1.20 -29.69
CA SER A 478 -63.60 -0.02 -30.54
C SER A 478 -62.22 0.12 -31.19
N LYS A 479 -62.15 -0.17 -32.50
CA LYS A 479 -60.94 0.08 -33.32
C LYS A 479 -60.48 1.55 -33.25
N ARG A 480 -61.39 2.52 -33.01
CA ARG A 480 -61.04 3.94 -32.83
C ARG A 480 -60.25 4.18 -31.54
N THR A 481 -60.67 3.59 -30.43
CA THR A 481 -59.97 3.74 -29.13
C THR A 481 -58.66 2.95 -29.13
N MET A 482 -58.63 1.75 -29.74
CA MET A 482 -57.39 0.99 -29.97
C MET A 482 -56.40 1.79 -30.84
N SER A 483 -56.87 2.48 -31.88
CA SER A 483 -56.03 3.34 -32.73
C SER A 483 -55.50 4.56 -31.97
N GLN A 484 -56.32 5.24 -31.15
CA GLN A 484 -55.85 6.36 -30.32
C GLN A 484 -54.82 5.92 -29.26
N ALA A 485 -54.99 4.74 -28.65
CA ALA A 485 -54.01 4.15 -27.76
C ALA A 485 -52.72 3.77 -28.50
N ALA A 486 -52.82 3.12 -29.67
CA ALA A 486 -51.68 2.80 -30.52
C ALA A 486 -50.94 4.05 -31.04
N VAL A 487 -51.65 5.18 -31.25
CA VAL A 487 -51.03 6.48 -31.54
C VAL A 487 -50.28 7.02 -30.33
N LEU A 488 -50.84 6.97 -29.12
CA LEU A 488 -50.11 7.37 -27.91
C LEU A 488 -48.89 6.48 -27.68
N TYR A 489 -49.00 5.16 -27.84
CA TYR A 489 -47.85 4.25 -27.74
C TYR A 489 -46.81 4.49 -28.83
N ARG A 490 -47.21 4.69 -30.09
CA ARG A 490 -46.26 5.04 -31.17
C ARG A 490 -45.62 6.42 -30.97
N THR A 491 -46.35 7.41 -30.44
CA THR A 491 -45.80 8.73 -30.10
C THR A 491 -44.87 8.65 -28.89
N LEU A 492 -45.17 7.83 -27.89
CA LEU A 492 -44.24 7.53 -26.80
C LEU A 492 -42.97 6.86 -27.34
N LEU A 493 -43.11 5.80 -28.14
CA LEU A 493 -42.00 5.09 -28.79
C LEU A 493 -41.14 5.99 -29.71
N LYS A 494 -41.71 7.10 -30.23
CA LYS A 494 -41.05 8.04 -31.16
C LYS A 494 -40.45 9.27 -30.48
N GLU A 495 -41.19 9.99 -29.65
CA GLU A 495 -40.74 11.22 -28.98
C GLU A 495 -39.88 10.90 -27.74
N PHE A 496 -40.11 9.74 -27.13
CA PHE A 496 -39.38 9.20 -25.98
C PHE A 496 -38.82 7.80 -26.32
N PRO A 497 -37.97 7.67 -27.37
CA PRO A 497 -37.38 6.39 -27.82
C PRO A 497 -36.36 5.82 -26.82
N ASP A 498 -36.19 6.47 -25.67
CA ASP A 498 -35.38 6.07 -24.54
C ASP A 498 -36.19 6.05 -23.23
N MET A 499 -37.53 5.91 -23.30
CA MET A 499 -38.41 5.86 -22.12
C MET A 499 -37.96 4.85 -21.06
N GLU A 500 -37.38 3.72 -21.46
CA GLU A 500 -36.88 2.67 -20.55
C GLU A 500 -35.75 3.17 -19.61
N GLN A 501 -35.11 4.27 -19.97
CA GLN A 501 -34.05 4.93 -19.20
C GLN A 501 -34.60 6.08 -18.33
N MET A 502 -35.82 6.53 -18.64
CA MET A 502 -36.51 7.56 -17.87
C MET A 502 -36.94 6.97 -16.53
N LYS A 503 -36.63 7.69 -15.46
CA LYS A 503 -36.84 7.21 -14.09
C LYS A 503 -38.22 7.64 -13.63
N PHE A 504 -39.23 6.82 -13.93
CA PHE A 504 -40.63 7.06 -13.57
C PHE A 504 -40.88 6.85 -12.06
N VAL A 505 -40.38 7.77 -11.25
CA VAL A 505 -40.28 7.66 -9.76
C VAL A 505 -41.60 7.26 -9.09
N ASN A 506 -42.75 7.64 -9.67
CA ASN A 506 -44.07 7.51 -9.07
C ASN A 506 -44.93 6.35 -9.61
N ILE A 507 -44.39 5.53 -10.52
CA ILE A 507 -45.05 4.32 -11.03
C ILE A 507 -44.37 3.11 -10.37
N ASP A 508 -45.11 2.06 -10.00
CA ASP A 508 -44.46 0.81 -9.55
C ASP A 508 -43.58 0.29 -10.69
N LYS A 509 -42.32 -0.05 -10.38
CA LYS A 509 -41.33 -0.42 -11.38
C LYS A 509 -41.74 -1.61 -12.26
N ARG A 510 -42.66 -2.45 -11.79
CA ARG A 510 -43.25 -3.58 -12.54
C ARG A 510 -44.20 -3.15 -13.65
N ASP A 511 -44.81 -1.98 -13.50
CA ASP A 511 -45.77 -1.36 -14.42
C ASP A 511 -45.15 -0.22 -15.25
N TRP A 512 -43.82 -0.04 -15.18
CA TRP A 512 -43.11 0.96 -15.99
C TRP A 512 -43.27 0.65 -17.49
N PRO A 513 -43.31 1.69 -18.33
CA PRO A 513 -43.37 1.49 -19.76
C PRO A 513 -42.03 0.97 -20.24
N THR A 514 -42.06 -0.13 -20.97
CA THR A 514 -40.93 -0.56 -21.78
C THR A 514 -41.36 -0.56 -23.23
N LYS A 515 -40.40 -0.38 -24.15
CA LYS A 515 -40.70 -0.59 -25.56
C LYS A 515 -41.20 -1.99 -25.74
N TYR A 516 -40.59 -2.98 -25.07
CA TYR A 516 -41.10 -4.35 -25.08
C TYR A 516 -42.58 -4.47 -24.73
N LYS A 517 -43.06 -3.96 -23.58
CA LYS A 517 -44.49 -4.08 -23.23
C LYS A 517 -45.36 -3.37 -24.26
N LEU A 518 -44.97 -2.16 -24.69
CA LEU A 518 -45.69 -1.42 -25.73
C LEU A 518 -45.62 -2.07 -27.13
N SER A 519 -44.55 -2.83 -27.42
CA SER A 519 -44.31 -3.55 -28.67
C SER A 519 -44.95 -4.93 -28.66
N TYR A 520 -45.11 -5.58 -27.51
CA TYR A 520 -45.98 -6.72 -27.37
C TYR A 520 -47.44 -6.30 -27.48
N PHE A 521 -47.89 -5.27 -26.74
CA PHE A 521 -49.25 -4.74 -26.94
C PHE A 521 -49.49 -4.28 -28.39
N TYR A 522 -48.44 -3.92 -29.13
CA TYR A 522 -48.52 -3.68 -30.58
C TYR A 522 -48.54 -4.97 -31.41
N ALA A 523 -47.67 -5.96 -31.15
CA ALA A 523 -47.60 -7.23 -31.86
C ALA A 523 -48.79 -8.15 -31.57
N GLU A 524 -49.39 -8.05 -30.39
CA GLU A 524 -50.66 -8.65 -30.01
C GLU A 524 -51.80 -8.05 -30.85
N LEU A 525 -51.83 -6.71 -30.99
CA LEU A 525 -52.74 -6.06 -31.93
C LEU A 525 -52.49 -6.53 -33.38
N LEU A 526 -51.24 -6.81 -33.78
CA LEU A 526 -50.92 -7.39 -35.11
C LEU A 526 -51.36 -8.86 -35.27
N TRP A 527 -51.12 -9.73 -34.28
CA TRP A 527 -51.55 -11.14 -34.32
C TRP A 527 -53.07 -11.25 -34.39
N LYS A 528 -53.78 -10.40 -33.64
CA LYS A 528 -55.25 -10.27 -33.73
C LYS A 528 -55.73 -9.65 -35.05
N MET A 529 -54.81 -9.42 -36.01
CA MET A 529 -55.05 -9.01 -37.40
C MET A 529 -54.37 -9.93 -38.47
N GLU A 530 -53.63 -10.98 -38.08
CA GLU A 530 -53.11 -12.12 -38.91
C GLU A 530 -52.09 -11.85 -40.06
N GLU A 531 -50.76 -11.84 -39.80
CA GLU A 531 -49.73 -11.41 -40.80
C GLU A 531 -48.38 -12.21 -40.78
N TRP A 532 -48.29 -13.48 -41.23
CA TRP A 532 -47.13 -14.39 -40.97
C TRP A 532 -45.70 -13.87 -41.23
N GLY A 533 -45.44 -13.31 -42.41
CA GLY A 533 -44.09 -12.84 -42.80
C GLY A 533 -43.61 -11.62 -42.00
N GLN A 534 -44.54 -10.89 -41.38
CA GLN A 534 -44.24 -9.87 -40.38
C GLN A 534 -44.41 -10.39 -38.95
N CYS A 535 -45.21 -11.44 -38.74
CA CYS A 535 -45.51 -12.07 -37.45
C CYS A 535 -44.29 -12.75 -36.85
N GLY A 536 -43.61 -13.63 -37.60
CA GLY A 536 -42.32 -14.20 -37.17
C GLY A 536 -41.39 -13.08 -36.71
N PRO A 537 -40.97 -12.16 -37.60
CA PRO A 537 -40.14 -11.01 -37.25
C PRO A 537 -40.70 -10.00 -36.22
N ALA A 538 -42.01 -9.93 -35.98
CA ALA A 538 -42.60 -9.02 -34.99
C ALA A 538 -42.67 -9.67 -33.60
N PHE A 539 -42.93 -10.98 -33.53
CA PHE A 539 -42.77 -11.75 -32.31
C PHE A 539 -41.30 -12.04 -32.01
N ASP A 540 -40.45 -12.20 -33.01
CA ASP A 540 -39.00 -12.13 -32.84
C ASP A 540 -38.61 -10.77 -32.31
N ARG A 541 -39.08 -9.64 -32.87
CA ARG A 541 -38.82 -8.32 -32.26
C ARG A 541 -39.32 -8.22 -30.83
N VAL A 542 -40.46 -8.81 -30.47
CA VAL A 542 -40.89 -8.93 -29.07
C VAL A 542 -39.88 -9.75 -28.25
N VAL A 543 -39.47 -10.92 -28.73
CA VAL A 543 -38.49 -11.84 -28.11
C VAL A 543 -37.08 -11.21 -28.02
N GLU A 544 -36.72 -10.34 -28.96
CA GLU A 544 -35.48 -9.56 -29.03
C GLU A 544 -35.54 -8.35 -28.09
N GLN A 545 -36.71 -7.69 -28.00
CA GLN A 545 -36.93 -6.50 -27.16
C GLN A 545 -37.05 -6.84 -25.67
N ASP A 546 -37.68 -7.96 -25.32
CA ASP A 546 -37.49 -8.64 -24.04
C ASP A 546 -37.74 -10.14 -24.23
N SER A 547 -36.68 -10.90 -24.06
CA SER A 547 -36.72 -12.35 -24.19
C SER A 547 -37.48 -13.01 -23.03
N GLN A 548 -37.53 -12.37 -21.85
CA GLN A 548 -38.13 -12.91 -20.62
C GLN A 548 -39.26 -12.10 -20.04
N GLY A 549 -39.78 -11.16 -20.81
CA GLY A 549 -41.02 -10.51 -20.49
C GLY A 549 -42.17 -11.52 -20.39
N GLU A 550 -43.21 -11.08 -19.71
CA GLU A 550 -44.42 -11.85 -19.36
C GLU A 550 -45.20 -12.43 -20.56
N PHE A 551 -44.80 -12.08 -21.79
CA PHE A 551 -45.41 -12.50 -23.03
C PHE A 551 -44.52 -13.35 -23.93
N THR A 552 -43.25 -13.59 -23.54
CA THR A 552 -42.27 -14.06 -24.51
C THR A 552 -42.29 -15.56 -24.76
N SER A 553 -42.79 -16.37 -23.82
CA SER A 553 -43.03 -17.79 -24.10
C SER A 553 -44.06 -17.95 -25.24
N ASP A 554 -45.14 -17.17 -25.16
CA ASP A 554 -46.20 -17.15 -26.18
C ASP A 554 -45.66 -16.61 -27.52
N ALA A 555 -44.84 -15.55 -27.49
CA ALA A 555 -44.17 -14.98 -28.67
C ALA A 555 -43.15 -15.94 -29.32
N ALA A 556 -42.32 -16.60 -28.52
CA ALA A 556 -41.27 -17.51 -28.99
C ALA A 556 -41.86 -18.80 -29.56
N TYR A 557 -42.92 -19.34 -28.94
CA TYR A 557 -43.65 -20.49 -29.47
C TYR A 557 -44.34 -20.15 -30.81
N ALA A 558 -45.01 -18.99 -30.89
CA ALA A 558 -45.56 -18.47 -32.14
C ALA A 558 -44.47 -18.34 -33.23
N ALA A 559 -43.29 -17.80 -32.90
CA ALA A 559 -42.16 -17.68 -33.83
C ALA A 559 -41.58 -19.04 -34.26
N VAL A 560 -41.42 -20.02 -33.35
CA VAL A 560 -40.90 -21.35 -33.72
C VAL A 560 -41.87 -22.10 -34.62
N LEU A 561 -43.18 -21.96 -34.44
CA LEU A 561 -44.17 -22.49 -35.38
C LEU A 561 -44.10 -21.79 -36.74
N CYS A 562 -43.78 -20.50 -36.79
CA CYS A 562 -43.47 -19.82 -38.06
C CYS A 562 -42.17 -20.35 -38.73
N TYR A 563 -41.18 -20.84 -37.98
CA TYR A 563 -39.87 -21.28 -38.51
C TYR A 563 -39.70 -22.78 -38.75
N ASN A 564 -40.26 -23.68 -37.93
CA ASN A 564 -40.15 -25.12 -38.15
C ASN A 564 -40.86 -25.54 -39.45
N ASN A 565 -42.01 -24.90 -39.72
CA ASN A 565 -42.76 -25.03 -40.97
C ASN A 565 -41.98 -24.55 -42.21
N LEU A 566 -40.79 -23.93 -42.02
CA LEU A 566 -39.89 -23.48 -43.08
C LEU A 566 -38.66 -24.40 -43.29
N TYR A 567 -38.07 -25.00 -42.24
CA TYR A 567 -36.85 -25.83 -42.38
C TYR A 567 -37.10 -27.23 -42.97
N GLN A 568 -38.22 -27.87 -42.62
CA GLN A 568 -38.53 -29.23 -43.12
C GLN A 568 -38.63 -29.30 -44.65
N GLN A 569 -38.82 -28.16 -45.31
CA GLN A 569 -38.87 -28.03 -46.76
C GLN A 569 -37.47 -28.15 -47.44
N GLN A 570 -36.37 -28.49 -46.74
CA GLN A 570 -34.99 -28.24 -47.25
C GLN A 570 -33.86 -29.32 -47.07
N TYR A 571 -33.54 -29.88 -45.88
CA TYR A 571 -32.11 -30.10 -45.53
C TYR A 571 -31.49 -31.51 -45.23
N VAL A 572 -32.21 -32.65 -45.27
CA VAL A 572 -31.82 -33.92 -44.58
C VAL A 572 -30.53 -34.74 -44.96
N PRO A 573 -30.18 -35.09 -46.21
CA PRO A 573 -29.73 -36.47 -46.54
C PRO A 573 -28.32 -37.09 -46.17
N HIS A 574 -27.52 -36.65 -45.20
CA HIS A 574 -26.09 -37.11 -45.04
C HIS A 574 -25.60 -37.41 -43.59
N GLU A 575 -26.31 -38.18 -42.77
CA GLU A 575 -26.08 -38.18 -41.30
C GLU A 575 -25.06 -39.18 -40.67
N THR A 576 -24.52 -40.20 -41.37
CA THR A 576 -23.93 -41.42 -40.71
C THR A 576 -22.44 -41.80 -40.96
N GLU A 577 -21.61 -41.07 -41.72
CA GLU A 577 -20.20 -41.47 -41.98
C GLU A 577 -19.14 -40.75 -41.11
N THR A 578 -18.44 -41.45 -40.20
CA THR A 578 -17.16 -40.99 -39.60
C THR A 578 -16.24 -42.14 -39.13
N LYS A 579 -14.97 -42.16 -39.58
CA LYS A 579 -13.86 -42.96 -38.98
C LYS A 579 -12.79 -42.04 -38.38
N PHE A 580 -12.24 -42.40 -37.22
CA PHE A 580 -11.23 -41.59 -36.52
C PHE A 580 -9.82 -41.74 -37.16
N VAL A 581 -9.17 -40.61 -37.42
CA VAL A 581 -7.72 -40.37 -37.65
C VAL A 581 -6.85 -41.59 -38.04
N SER A 582 -6.37 -41.63 -39.29
CA SER A 582 -5.58 -42.75 -39.84
C SER A 582 -4.15 -42.84 -39.27
N LYS A 583 -3.52 -44.04 -39.38
CA LYS A 583 -2.09 -44.28 -39.05
C LYS A 583 -1.10 -43.33 -39.76
N SER A 584 -1.51 -42.65 -40.83
CA SER A 584 -0.77 -41.53 -41.45
C SER A 584 -0.45 -40.41 -40.45
N ASP A 585 -1.40 -40.09 -39.57
CA ASP A 585 -1.44 -38.80 -38.88
C ASP A 585 -0.61 -38.83 -37.60
N GLN A 586 -0.46 -40.00 -36.96
CA GLN A 586 0.54 -40.24 -35.92
C GLN A 586 1.98 -40.06 -36.45
N ARG A 587 2.24 -40.44 -37.71
CA ARG A 587 3.54 -40.26 -38.35
C ARG A 587 3.79 -38.79 -38.74
N ALA A 588 2.73 -38.07 -39.11
CA ALA A 588 2.77 -36.62 -39.34
C ALA A 588 3.08 -35.85 -38.04
N LEU A 589 2.47 -36.21 -36.91
CA LEU A 589 2.72 -35.57 -35.61
C LEU A 589 4.19 -35.59 -35.20
N LYS A 590 4.91 -36.69 -35.47
CA LYS A 590 6.33 -36.84 -35.13
C LYS A 590 7.27 -35.98 -35.98
N ASN A 591 6.83 -35.53 -37.16
CA ASN A 591 7.62 -34.76 -38.12
C ASN A 591 7.09 -33.33 -38.36
N ALA A 592 6.14 -32.85 -37.54
CA ALA A 592 5.45 -31.57 -37.73
C ALA A 592 6.33 -30.33 -37.40
N LYS A 593 7.31 -30.03 -38.26
CA LYS A 593 7.91 -28.68 -38.38
C LYS A 593 7.33 -27.86 -39.55
N ALA A 594 6.41 -28.42 -40.34
CA ALA A 594 5.67 -27.69 -41.37
C ALA A 594 4.27 -28.28 -41.58
N ALA A 595 3.24 -27.58 -41.13
CA ALA A 595 1.84 -27.73 -41.54
C ALA A 595 1.23 -26.33 -41.71
N PRO A 596 0.32 -26.10 -42.67
CA PRO A 596 -0.19 -24.76 -42.97
C PRO A 596 -1.07 -24.23 -41.83
N LYS A 597 -0.86 -22.95 -41.47
CA LYS A 597 -1.32 -22.31 -40.22
C LYS A 597 -2.83 -22.21 -39.96
N ASN A 598 -3.71 -22.71 -40.83
CA ASN A 598 -5.14 -22.33 -40.83
C ASN A 598 -6.16 -23.47 -41.09
N LYS A 599 -5.82 -24.76 -40.88
CA LYS A 599 -6.72 -25.89 -41.20
C LYS A 599 -8.01 -25.95 -40.34
N PHE A 600 -7.97 -25.45 -39.10
CA PHE A 600 -9.06 -25.59 -38.10
C PHE A 600 -9.75 -24.27 -37.71
N ALA A 601 -9.76 -23.27 -38.60
CA ALA A 601 -10.43 -21.99 -38.34
C ALA A 601 -11.96 -22.06 -38.58
N PRO A 602 -12.80 -21.39 -37.76
CA PRO A 602 -14.26 -21.34 -37.94
C PRO A 602 -14.74 -20.71 -39.25
N LYS A 603 -15.86 -21.21 -39.78
CA LYS A 603 -16.59 -20.69 -40.96
C LYS A 603 -17.75 -19.78 -40.54
N LYS A 604 -18.24 -18.94 -41.47
CA LYS A 604 -19.38 -18.02 -41.25
C LYS A 604 -20.71 -18.68 -41.64
N LEU A 605 -21.76 -18.41 -40.87
CA LEU A 605 -23.14 -18.87 -41.12
C LEU A 605 -23.92 -17.89 -42.03
N THR A 606 -25.05 -18.34 -42.59
CA THR A 606 -25.97 -17.49 -43.36
C THR A 606 -27.13 -16.99 -42.48
N PRO A 607 -27.80 -15.87 -42.80
CA PRO A 607 -28.88 -15.31 -41.96
C PRO A 607 -30.05 -16.28 -41.73
N LEU A 608 -30.34 -17.13 -42.72
CA LEU A 608 -31.37 -18.16 -42.59
C LEU A 608 -30.92 -19.30 -41.66
N GLN A 609 -29.66 -19.77 -41.78
CA GLN A 609 -29.09 -20.74 -40.84
C GLN A 609 -29.00 -20.18 -39.41
N GLU A 610 -28.72 -18.88 -39.27
CA GLU A 610 -28.72 -18.18 -37.97
C GLU A 610 -30.14 -18.19 -37.35
N GLY A 611 -31.17 -17.78 -38.11
CA GLY A 611 -32.57 -17.85 -37.65
C GLY A 611 -33.07 -19.28 -37.38
N MET A 612 -32.65 -20.27 -38.18
CA MET A 612 -32.98 -21.69 -37.97
C MET A 612 -32.30 -22.26 -36.71
N LEU A 613 -31.01 -22.00 -36.51
CA LEU A 613 -30.29 -22.39 -35.29
C LEU A 613 -30.92 -21.75 -34.05
N GLU A 614 -31.38 -20.50 -34.16
CA GLU A 614 -32.07 -19.81 -33.08
C GLU A 614 -33.46 -20.40 -32.80
N ALA A 615 -34.26 -20.72 -33.83
CA ALA A 615 -35.54 -21.38 -33.68
C ALA A 615 -35.41 -22.80 -33.09
N PHE A 616 -34.42 -23.59 -33.51
CA PHE A 616 -34.15 -24.91 -32.93
C PHE A 616 -33.60 -24.84 -31.51
N ASN A 617 -32.79 -23.83 -31.20
CA ASN A 617 -32.36 -23.56 -29.83
C ASN A 617 -33.56 -23.25 -28.93
N ARG A 618 -34.50 -22.41 -29.39
CA ARG A 618 -35.79 -22.18 -28.71
C ARG A 618 -36.54 -23.50 -28.50
N TYR A 619 -36.75 -24.29 -29.55
CA TYR A 619 -37.53 -25.53 -29.48
C TYR A 619 -37.00 -26.54 -28.44
N VAL A 620 -35.70 -26.87 -28.49
CA VAL A 620 -35.02 -27.77 -27.53
C VAL A 620 -35.11 -27.27 -26.08
N CYS A 621 -35.43 -26.00 -25.90
CA CYS A 621 -35.50 -25.33 -24.60
C CYS A 621 -36.91 -25.13 -24.03
N TYR A 622 -37.93 -25.00 -24.88
CA TYR A 622 -39.32 -24.91 -24.43
C TYR A 622 -39.98 -26.30 -24.30
N VAL A 623 -39.49 -27.33 -25.01
CA VAL A 623 -40.09 -28.67 -25.06
C VAL A 623 -39.23 -29.70 -24.32
N ASP A 624 -39.83 -30.45 -23.38
CA ASP A 624 -39.10 -31.35 -22.47
C ASP A 624 -39.07 -32.83 -22.91
N LYS A 625 -40.15 -33.34 -23.53
CA LYS A 625 -40.23 -34.68 -24.12
C LYS A 625 -40.88 -34.62 -25.50
N ALA A 626 -40.16 -35.07 -26.51
CA ALA A 626 -40.63 -35.27 -27.87
C ALA A 626 -39.78 -36.39 -28.51
N GLU A 627 -40.39 -37.20 -29.36
CA GLU A 627 -39.74 -38.35 -30.02
C GLU A 627 -38.53 -37.90 -30.87
N ASP A 628 -38.66 -36.78 -31.59
CA ASP A 628 -37.61 -36.21 -32.44
C ASP A 628 -36.49 -35.45 -31.70
N MET A 629 -36.46 -35.45 -30.36
CA MET A 629 -35.59 -34.56 -29.57
C MET A 629 -34.09 -34.83 -29.80
N SER A 630 -33.67 -36.10 -29.88
CA SER A 630 -32.29 -36.49 -30.19
C SER A 630 -31.88 -36.04 -31.60
N THR A 631 -32.76 -36.19 -32.58
CA THR A 631 -32.57 -35.78 -33.98
C THR A 631 -32.40 -34.27 -34.14
N ILE A 632 -33.27 -33.46 -33.51
CA ILE A 632 -33.14 -31.99 -33.55
C ILE A 632 -31.85 -31.52 -32.87
N LYS A 633 -31.44 -32.17 -31.77
CA LYS A 633 -30.14 -31.90 -31.10
C LYS A 633 -28.94 -32.27 -31.97
N TYR A 634 -28.94 -33.44 -32.62
CA TYR A 634 -27.85 -33.91 -33.46
C TYR A 634 -27.67 -33.03 -34.70
N ARG A 635 -28.76 -32.69 -35.40
CA ARG A 635 -28.74 -31.76 -36.56
C ARG A 635 -28.18 -30.39 -36.18
N ARG A 636 -28.59 -29.87 -35.01
CA ARG A 636 -28.04 -28.63 -34.45
C ARG A 636 -26.54 -28.75 -34.15
N ALA A 637 -26.06 -29.88 -33.60
CA ALA A 637 -24.65 -30.14 -33.35
C ALA A 637 -23.83 -30.17 -34.65
N ARG A 638 -24.35 -30.83 -35.68
CA ARG A 638 -23.67 -31.04 -36.96
C ARG A 638 -23.44 -29.74 -37.73
N ILE A 639 -24.43 -28.83 -37.73
CA ILE A 639 -24.30 -27.50 -38.36
C ILE A 639 -23.10 -26.72 -37.77
N TYR A 640 -22.83 -26.84 -36.47
CA TYR A 640 -21.63 -26.23 -35.87
C TYR A 640 -20.35 -26.99 -36.21
N TYR A 641 -20.36 -28.32 -36.17
CA TYR A 641 -19.18 -29.13 -36.46
C TYR A 641 -18.63 -28.88 -37.87
N GLU A 642 -19.50 -28.89 -38.88
CA GLU A 642 -19.12 -28.66 -40.28
C GLU A 642 -18.69 -27.21 -40.55
N ALA A 643 -19.11 -26.27 -39.70
CA ALA A 643 -18.64 -24.90 -39.67
C ALA A 643 -17.28 -24.73 -38.94
N ASN A 644 -16.57 -25.81 -38.58
CA ASN A 644 -15.36 -25.80 -37.74
C ASN A 644 -15.57 -25.08 -36.38
N ARG A 645 -16.81 -25.07 -35.88
CA ARG A 645 -17.20 -24.46 -34.60
C ARG A 645 -17.20 -25.52 -33.51
N PHE A 646 -15.99 -26.01 -33.21
CA PHE A 646 -15.75 -27.15 -32.34
C PHE A 646 -16.16 -26.90 -30.88
N GLU A 647 -16.18 -25.65 -30.42
CA GLU A 647 -16.66 -25.31 -29.07
C GLU A 647 -18.17 -25.53 -28.97
N GLU A 648 -18.92 -25.05 -29.96
CA GLU A 648 -20.37 -25.18 -30.04
C GLU A 648 -20.79 -26.64 -30.31
N ALA A 649 -20.05 -27.35 -31.16
CA ALA A 649 -20.29 -28.76 -31.49
C ALA A 649 -20.04 -29.70 -30.29
N ALA A 650 -18.95 -29.51 -29.56
CA ALA A 650 -18.58 -30.33 -28.39
C ALA A 650 -19.71 -30.40 -27.36
N VAL A 651 -20.37 -29.27 -27.09
CA VAL A 651 -21.46 -29.15 -26.11
C VAL A 651 -22.61 -30.09 -26.42
N LEU A 652 -23.06 -30.08 -27.68
CA LEU A 652 -24.23 -30.82 -28.12
C LEU A 652 -23.90 -32.31 -28.31
N PHE A 653 -22.70 -32.63 -28.80
CA PHE A 653 -22.25 -34.01 -28.85
C PHE A 653 -22.05 -34.63 -27.46
N ARG A 654 -21.56 -33.86 -26.47
CA ARG A 654 -21.47 -34.33 -25.07
C ARG A 654 -22.83 -34.69 -24.49
N ASP A 655 -23.86 -33.87 -24.74
CA ASP A 655 -25.23 -34.14 -24.28
C ASP A 655 -25.77 -35.44 -24.88
N ILE A 656 -25.57 -35.65 -26.19
CA ILE A 656 -26.01 -36.87 -26.88
C ILE A 656 -25.24 -38.10 -26.35
N ALA A 657 -23.91 -38.02 -26.24
CA ALA A 657 -23.04 -39.10 -25.79
C ALA A 657 -23.33 -39.62 -24.38
N PHE A 658 -23.73 -38.75 -23.45
CA PHE A 658 -23.94 -39.13 -22.05
C PHE A 658 -25.41 -39.24 -21.62
N ASN A 659 -26.33 -38.46 -22.23
CA ASN A 659 -27.73 -38.39 -21.82
C ASN A 659 -28.72 -39.03 -22.80
N HIS A 660 -28.26 -39.45 -24.00
CA HIS A 660 -29.08 -40.15 -25.01
C HIS A 660 -28.43 -41.48 -25.41
N LYS A 661 -27.94 -42.24 -24.41
CA LYS A 661 -27.13 -43.46 -24.63
C LYS A 661 -27.84 -44.57 -25.41
N ASP A 662 -29.16 -44.64 -25.32
CA ASP A 662 -30.00 -45.61 -26.03
C ASP A 662 -30.20 -45.24 -27.52
N SER A 663 -29.67 -44.09 -27.95
CA SER A 663 -29.66 -43.66 -29.35
C SER A 663 -28.42 -44.19 -30.08
N GLU A 664 -28.63 -44.73 -31.28
CA GLU A 664 -27.55 -45.15 -32.20
C GLU A 664 -26.53 -44.03 -32.51
N LEU A 665 -26.87 -42.76 -32.24
CA LEU A 665 -25.99 -41.60 -32.43
C LEU A 665 -25.03 -41.35 -31.24
N ALA A 666 -25.12 -42.09 -30.14
CA ALA A 666 -24.37 -41.85 -28.91
C ALA A 666 -22.86 -42.10 -29.04
N GLU A 667 -22.45 -43.20 -29.68
CA GLU A 667 -21.02 -43.55 -29.87
C GLU A 667 -20.31 -42.52 -30.77
N TYR A 668 -20.94 -42.15 -31.88
CA TYR A 668 -20.45 -41.13 -32.80
C TYR A 668 -20.30 -39.77 -32.11
N ALA A 669 -21.29 -39.39 -31.29
CA ALA A 669 -21.23 -38.18 -30.50
C ALA A 669 -20.11 -38.23 -29.42
N ALA A 670 -19.86 -39.38 -28.80
CA ALA A 670 -18.79 -39.54 -27.81
C ALA A 670 -17.40 -39.30 -28.44
N ASN A 671 -17.14 -39.91 -29.59
CA ASN A 671 -15.90 -39.73 -30.35
C ASN A 671 -15.71 -38.27 -30.83
N LEU A 672 -16.75 -37.66 -31.40
CA LEU A 672 -16.68 -36.27 -31.88
C LEU A 672 -16.52 -35.25 -30.75
N TYR A 673 -17.07 -35.52 -29.56
CA TYR A 673 -16.85 -34.69 -28.37
C TYR A 673 -15.38 -34.73 -27.92
N LEU A 674 -14.78 -35.93 -27.81
CA LEU A 674 -13.38 -36.09 -27.42
C LEU A 674 -12.41 -35.40 -28.41
N ASP A 675 -12.69 -35.46 -29.72
CA ASP A 675 -11.87 -34.76 -30.72
C ASP A 675 -11.98 -33.24 -30.59
N CYS A 676 -13.19 -32.70 -30.44
CA CYS A 676 -13.38 -31.27 -30.23
C CYS A 676 -12.61 -30.78 -28.99
N LEU A 677 -12.71 -31.49 -27.85
CA LEU A 677 -11.94 -31.17 -26.65
C LEU A 677 -10.42 -31.20 -26.89
N ASN A 678 -9.93 -32.19 -27.64
CA ASN A 678 -8.51 -32.32 -27.98
C ASN A 678 -8.01 -31.17 -28.87
N VAL A 679 -8.76 -30.82 -29.92
CA VAL A 679 -8.45 -29.69 -30.82
C VAL A 679 -8.39 -28.37 -30.05
N LEU A 680 -9.39 -28.09 -29.22
CA LEU A 680 -9.47 -26.88 -28.38
C LEU A 680 -8.38 -26.85 -27.29
N GLY A 681 -8.04 -28.03 -26.75
CA GLY A 681 -7.04 -28.19 -25.71
C GLY A 681 -5.60 -28.08 -26.21
N THR A 682 -5.28 -28.55 -27.42
CA THR A 682 -3.89 -28.74 -27.86
C THR A 682 -3.53 -28.15 -29.22
N GLN A 683 -4.46 -28.07 -30.19
CA GLN A 683 -4.14 -27.75 -31.59
C GLN A 683 -4.44 -26.29 -31.99
N LEU A 684 -5.21 -25.55 -31.19
CA LEU A 684 -5.42 -24.11 -31.40
C LEU A 684 -4.17 -23.28 -31.06
N ALA A 685 -4.06 -22.12 -31.70
CA ALA A 685 -2.97 -21.15 -31.47
C ALA A 685 -2.90 -20.62 -30.02
N GLN A 686 -4.00 -20.72 -29.25
CA GLN A 686 -4.05 -20.50 -27.81
C GLN A 686 -4.66 -21.72 -27.10
N PRO A 687 -3.84 -22.70 -26.69
CA PRO A 687 -4.30 -23.95 -26.06
C PRO A 687 -5.05 -23.71 -24.75
N ARG A 688 -6.25 -24.29 -24.59
CA ARG A 688 -7.09 -24.11 -23.40
C ARG A 688 -6.94 -25.27 -22.42
N VAL A 689 -6.26 -25.05 -21.30
CA VAL A 689 -6.00 -26.17 -20.37
C VAL A 689 -7.23 -26.70 -19.66
N ALA A 690 -8.30 -25.93 -19.56
CA ALA A 690 -9.54 -26.47 -19.04
C ALA A 690 -10.19 -27.46 -20.02
N CYS A 691 -9.88 -27.43 -21.33
CA CYS A 691 -10.21 -28.53 -22.25
C CYS A 691 -9.44 -29.79 -21.95
N ILE A 692 -8.21 -29.61 -21.53
CA ILE A 692 -7.41 -30.72 -21.09
C ILE A 692 -7.97 -31.27 -19.77
N GLN A 693 -8.37 -30.42 -18.81
CA GLN A 693 -9.08 -30.86 -17.59
C GLN A 693 -10.39 -31.59 -17.88
N GLU A 694 -11.23 -31.04 -18.76
CA GLU A 694 -12.53 -31.62 -19.11
C GLU A 694 -12.37 -32.94 -19.86
N LEU A 695 -11.41 -33.02 -20.79
CA LEU A 695 -11.00 -34.27 -21.43
C LEU A 695 -10.58 -35.31 -20.39
N GLY A 696 -9.82 -34.90 -19.37
CA GLY A 696 -9.44 -35.73 -18.23
C GLY A 696 -10.58 -36.21 -17.35
N ALA A 697 -11.60 -35.36 -17.18
CA ALA A 697 -12.79 -35.67 -16.41
C ALA A 697 -13.80 -36.50 -17.21
N ALA A 698 -13.77 -36.46 -18.54
CA ALA A 698 -14.61 -37.24 -19.43
C ALA A 698 -14.11 -38.69 -19.58
N ILE A 699 -12.80 -38.93 -19.49
CA ILE A 699 -12.19 -40.26 -19.72
C ILE A 699 -12.71 -41.31 -18.74
N ASP A 700 -12.64 -41.06 -17.42
CA ASP A 700 -13.00 -42.08 -16.43
C ASP A 700 -14.50 -42.47 -16.52
N PRO A 701 -15.46 -41.53 -16.66
CA PRO A 701 -16.88 -41.85 -16.88
C PRO A 701 -17.19 -42.48 -18.24
N MET A 702 -16.46 -42.13 -19.31
CA MET A 702 -16.62 -42.79 -20.62
C MET A 702 -16.09 -44.22 -20.58
N SER A 703 -14.91 -44.44 -20.01
CA SER A 703 -14.34 -45.78 -19.86
C SER A 703 -15.26 -46.68 -19.03
N ALA A 704 -15.83 -46.17 -17.95
CA ALA A 704 -16.85 -46.90 -17.18
C ALA A 704 -18.16 -47.15 -17.96
N SER A 705 -18.57 -46.23 -18.85
CA SER A 705 -19.85 -46.32 -19.59
C SER A 705 -19.79 -47.17 -20.86
N PHE A 706 -18.65 -47.18 -21.56
CA PHE A 706 -18.46 -47.82 -22.86
C PHE A 706 -17.46 -48.98 -22.84
N CYS A 707 -16.69 -49.15 -21.76
CA CYS A 707 -15.61 -50.15 -21.66
C CYS A 707 -15.61 -50.90 -20.32
N GLY A 708 -16.63 -50.70 -19.48
CA GLY A 708 -16.67 -51.19 -18.10
C GLY A 708 -16.91 -52.69 -17.95
N THR A 709 -17.20 -53.40 -19.04
CA THR A 709 -17.35 -54.85 -19.13
C THR A 709 -16.76 -55.32 -20.46
N ASP A 710 -16.37 -56.60 -20.55
CA ASP A 710 -15.80 -57.17 -21.77
C ASP A 710 -16.76 -57.06 -22.96
N GLN A 711 -18.08 -57.26 -22.74
CA GLN A 711 -19.10 -57.07 -23.78
C GLN A 711 -19.16 -55.63 -24.31
N LEU A 712 -19.19 -54.62 -23.42
CA LEU A 712 -19.21 -53.22 -23.85
C LEU A 712 -17.92 -52.84 -24.58
N ALA A 713 -16.77 -53.40 -24.17
CA ALA A 713 -15.50 -53.20 -24.83
C ALA A 713 -15.45 -53.85 -26.24
N ASP A 714 -16.10 -54.99 -26.44
CA ASP A 714 -16.26 -55.64 -27.76
C ASP A 714 -17.29 -54.90 -28.66
N GLU A 715 -18.29 -54.25 -28.06
CA GLU A 715 -19.25 -53.38 -28.76
C GLU A 715 -18.65 -52.00 -29.14
N ASN A 716 -17.65 -51.50 -28.39
CA ASN A 716 -17.06 -50.15 -28.56
C ASN A 716 -15.51 -50.16 -28.67
N PRO A 717 -14.87 -51.04 -29.46
CA PRO A 717 -13.43 -51.34 -29.34
C PRO A 717 -12.52 -50.15 -29.67
N ASP A 718 -12.90 -49.32 -30.66
CA ASP A 718 -12.11 -48.16 -31.10
C ASP A 718 -12.12 -47.01 -30.05
N LEU A 719 -13.25 -46.82 -29.35
CA LEU A 719 -13.36 -45.83 -28.27
C LEU A 719 -12.52 -46.25 -27.05
N CYS A 720 -12.55 -47.53 -26.69
CA CYS A 720 -11.88 -48.04 -25.49
C CYS A 720 -10.35 -47.96 -25.54
N GLY A 721 -9.73 -48.31 -26.67
CA GLY A 721 -8.28 -48.17 -26.85
C GLY A 721 -7.78 -46.71 -26.80
N THR A 722 -8.66 -45.75 -27.12
CA THR A 722 -8.35 -44.32 -27.16
C THR A 722 -8.32 -43.70 -25.76
N LEU A 723 -9.25 -44.10 -24.89
CA LEU A 723 -9.43 -43.51 -23.55
C LEU A 723 -8.24 -43.74 -22.61
N GLY A 724 -7.69 -44.96 -22.54
CA GLY A 724 -6.62 -45.31 -21.60
C GLY A 724 -5.31 -44.52 -21.79
N ASN A 725 -4.97 -44.17 -23.04
CA ASN A 725 -3.74 -43.42 -23.35
C ASN A 725 -3.83 -41.92 -22.97
N LEU A 726 -5.04 -41.38 -22.83
CA LEU A 726 -5.31 -39.96 -22.75
C LEU A 726 -5.25 -39.42 -21.31
N GLN A 727 -5.51 -40.29 -20.33
CA GLN A 727 -5.65 -39.95 -18.90
C GLN A 727 -4.38 -39.32 -18.30
N CYS A 728 -3.21 -39.93 -18.51
CA CYS A 728 -1.94 -39.48 -17.95
C CYS A 728 -1.42 -38.19 -18.60
N GLN A 729 -1.60 -38.06 -19.93
CA GLN A 729 -1.10 -36.93 -20.72
C GLN A 729 -1.82 -35.63 -20.34
N VAL A 730 -3.13 -35.74 -20.10
CA VAL A 730 -4.00 -34.65 -19.71
C VAL A 730 -3.58 -34.00 -18.38
N ARG A 731 -3.44 -34.79 -17.30
CA ARG A 731 -3.25 -34.22 -15.95
C ARG A 731 -1.94 -33.45 -15.80
N ARG A 732 -0.87 -33.92 -16.45
CA ARG A 732 0.41 -33.17 -16.53
C ARG A 732 0.22 -31.82 -17.22
N LYS A 733 -0.50 -31.82 -18.35
CA LYS A 733 -0.66 -30.65 -19.21
C LYS A 733 -1.53 -29.56 -18.60
N GLU A 734 -2.52 -29.93 -17.76
CA GLU A 734 -3.26 -29.04 -16.86
C GLU A 734 -2.31 -28.11 -16.06
N ALA A 735 -1.38 -28.72 -15.33
CA ALA A 735 -0.54 -28.02 -14.37
C ALA A 735 0.45 -27.06 -15.05
N GLU A 736 0.93 -27.37 -16.26
CA GLU A 736 1.77 -26.47 -17.06
C GLU A 736 1.08 -25.13 -17.37
N THR A 737 -0.25 -25.11 -17.56
CA THR A 737 -0.95 -23.88 -18.00
C THR A 737 -1.58 -23.11 -16.84
N TYR A 738 -1.94 -23.80 -15.74
CA TYR A 738 -1.48 -23.43 -14.39
C TYR A 738 -0.42 -22.32 -14.34
N GLN A 739 0.80 -22.73 -14.66
CA GLN A 739 2.00 -21.90 -14.57
C GLN A 739 2.04 -20.82 -15.64
N LYS A 740 1.69 -21.12 -16.91
CA LYS A 740 1.66 -20.11 -18.00
C LYS A 740 0.67 -18.96 -17.74
N THR A 741 -0.47 -19.23 -17.10
CA THR A 741 -1.48 -18.21 -16.76
C THR A 741 -1.22 -17.52 -15.41
N GLN A 742 0.00 -17.67 -14.85
CA GLN A 742 0.43 -17.09 -13.57
C GLN A 742 -0.44 -17.47 -12.34
N GLN A 743 -1.29 -18.49 -12.47
CA GLN A 743 -2.10 -19.02 -11.37
C GLN A 743 -1.28 -20.00 -10.52
N PHE A 744 -0.08 -19.56 -10.10
CA PHE A 744 0.97 -20.42 -9.54
C PHE A 744 0.49 -21.25 -8.33
N LYS A 745 -0.30 -20.67 -7.42
CA LYS A 745 -0.89 -21.42 -6.28
C LYS A 745 -1.77 -22.60 -6.71
N LYS A 746 -2.48 -22.50 -7.86
CA LYS A 746 -3.28 -23.61 -8.41
C LYS A 746 -2.39 -24.64 -9.09
N ALA A 747 -1.43 -24.21 -9.91
CA ALA A 747 -0.45 -25.09 -10.54
C ALA A 747 0.24 -25.98 -9.51
N ALA A 748 0.72 -25.38 -8.42
CA ALA A 748 1.35 -26.09 -7.31
C ALA A 748 0.43 -27.11 -6.64
N ALA A 749 -0.85 -26.78 -6.48
CA ALA A 749 -1.84 -27.70 -5.90
C ALA A 749 -2.19 -28.86 -6.84
N THR A 750 -2.27 -28.64 -8.16
CA THR A 750 -2.48 -29.71 -9.16
C THR A 750 -1.28 -30.65 -9.20
N TYR A 751 -0.05 -30.15 -9.27
CA TYR A 751 1.15 -30.99 -9.23
C TYR A 751 1.24 -31.85 -7.96
N VAL A 752 0.93 -31.28 -6.78
CA VAL A 752 0.86 -32.06 -5.51
C VAL A 752 -0.30 -33.07 -5.51
N ARG A 753 -1.37 -32.85 -6.28
CA ARG A 753 -2.48 -33.81 -6.42
C ARG A 753 -2.09 -35.00 -7.29
N ILE A 754 -1.43 -34.77 -8.42
CA ILE A 754 -0.89 -35.83 -9.30
C ILE A 754 0.01 -36.75 -8.46
N PHE A 755 1.00 -36.15 -7.77
CA PHE A 755 1.90 -36.87 -6.87
C PHE A 755 1.23 -37.75 -5.80
N ARG A 756 0.03 -37.37 -5.33
CA ARG A 756 -0.66 -38.06 -4.24
C ARG A 756 -1.67 -39.13 -4.69
N ARG A 757 -2.00 -39.21 -5.98
CA ARG A 757 -3.16 -39.98 -6.46
C ARG A 757 -2.95 -40.73 -7.78
N HIS A 758 -1.87 -40.43 -8.51
CA HIS A 758 -1.66 -40.94 -9.86
C HIS A 758 -0.18 -41.31 -10.07
N ASP A 759 0.31 -42.37 -9.42
CA ASP A 759 1.71 -42.78 -9.57
C ASP A 759 1.99 -43.44 -10.94
N GLU A 760 0.96 -43.98 -11.59
CA GLU A 760 0.95 -44.46 -12.98
C GLU A 760 1.36 -43.38 -14.00
N CYS A 761 1.25 -42.09 -13.65
CA CYS A 761 1.62 -40.97 -14.51
C CYS A 761 3.14 -40.73 -14.66
N GLY A 762 4.00 -41.37 -13.85
CA GLY A 762 5.48 -41.27 -13.92
C GLY A 762 6.11 -39.91 -13.58
N GLU A 763 7.45 -39.88 -13.39
CA GLU A 763 8.27 -38.65 -13.16
C GLU A 763 7.79 -37.75 -11.99
N MET A 764 7.47 -38.40 -10.87
CA MET A 764 6.91 -37.79 -9.67
C MET A 764 7.82 -36.78 -8.96
N ASP A 765 9.13 -36.89 -9.14
CA ASP A 765 10.11 -35.93 -8.61
C ASP A 765 10.04 -34.58 -9.33
N GLU A 766 9.75 -34.58 -10.63
CA GLU A 766 9.49 -33.35 -11.40
C GLU A 766 8.20 -32.67 -10.94
N MET A 767 7.13 -33.43 -10.70
CA MET A 767 5.85 -32.88 -10.22
C MET A 767 6.04 -32.09 -8.91
N LEU A 768 6.76 -32.66 -7.93
CA LEU A 768 7.05 -31.97 -6.67
C LEU A 768 7.96 -30.74 -6.85
N TYR A 769 8.94 -30.80 -7.74
CA TYR A 769 9.82 -29.66 -8.02
C TYR A 769 9.06 -28.48 -8.64
N ASN A 770 8.25 -28.75 -9.67
CA ASN A 770 7.41 -27.76 -10.31
C ASN A 770 6.38 -27.19 -9.32
N ALA A 771 5.82 -28.02 -8.43
CA ALA A 771 4.96 -27.55 -7.35
C ALA A 771 5.65 -26.55 -6.41
N ALA A 772 6.90 -26.81 -6.02
CA ALA A 772 7.64 -25.92 -5.14
C ALA A 772 7.94 -24.56 -5.77
N ILE A 773 8.37 -24.52 -7.03
CA ILE A 773 8.58 -23.27 -7.79
C ILE A 773 7.28 -22.45 -7.83
N ASN A 774 6.16 -23.10 -8.12
CA ASN A 774 4.86 -22.45 -8.19
C ASN A 774 4.36 -21.97 -6.81
N PHE A 775 4.74 -22.59 -5.69
CA PHE A 775 4.49 -22.03 -4.35
C PHE A 775 5.37 -20.82 -4.02
N GLU A 776 6.62 -20.82 -4.47
CA GLU A 776 7.55 -19.70 -4.30
C GLU A 776 7.15 -18.47 -5.11
N ALA A 777 6.76 -18.66 -6.38
CA ALA A 777 6.19 -17.61 -7.23
C ALA A 777 4.86 -17.04 -6.69
N ALA A 778 4.15 -17.81 -5.85
CA ALA A 778 2.96 -17.34 -5.12
C ALA A 778 3.29 -16.67 -3.76
N HIS A 779 4.57 -16.41 -3.46
CA HIS A 779 5.08 -15.92 -2.18
C HIS A 779 4.75 -16.80 -0.95
N LEU A 780 4.38 -18.07 -1.17
CA LEU A 780 4.06 -19.04 -0.14
C LEU A 780 5.31 -19.85 0.27
N LEU A 781 6.38 -19.15 0.64
CA LEU A 781 7.70 -19.75 0.94
C LEU A 781 7.63 -20.93 1.91
N GLY A 782 6.82 -20.84 2.97
CA GLY A 782 6.63 -21.97 3.90
C GLY A 782 6.05 -23.25 3.24
N ARG A 783 5.19 -23.10 2.23
CA ARG A 783 4.69 -24.25 1.44
C ARG A 783 5.71 -24.73 0.42
N ALA A 784 6.48 -23.83 -0.19
CA ALA A 784 7.59 -24.18 -1.08
C ALA A 784 8.62 -25.03 -0.32
N ILE A 785 9.02 -24.62 0.88
CA ILE A 785 9.88 -25.39 1.79
C ILE A 785 9.28 -26.77 2.08
N GLN A 786 8.01 -26.86 2.51
CA GLN A 786 7.35 -28.14 2.79
C GLN A 786 7.38 -29.11 1.60
N VAL A 787 7.06 -28.64 0.39
CA VAL A 787 7.08 -29.47 -0.82
C VAL A 787 8.52 -29.86 -1.21
N ARG A 788 9.49 -28.97 -1.04
CA ARG A 788 10.93 -29.26 -1.24
C ARG A 788 11.43 -30.33 -0.28
N THR A 789 11.02 -30.28 0.99
CA THR A 789 11.34 -31.32 1.97
C THR A 789 10.79 -32.69 1.54
N VAL A 790 9.51 -32.77 1.14
CA VAL A 790 8.91 -34.02 0.65
C VAL A 790 9.64 -34.56 -0.59
N LEU A 791 10.06 -33.69 -1.52
CA LEU A 791 10.87 -34.07 -2.69
C LEU A 791 12.21 -34.69 -2.26
N ILE A 792 12.92 -34.06 -1.32
CA ILE A 792 14.21 -34.54 -0.80
C ILE A 792 14.06 -35.90 -0.09
N GLU A 793 12.99 -36.07 0.70
CA GLU A 793 12.71 -37.30 1.46
C GLU A 793 12.29 -38.46 0.56
N ARG A 794 11.41 -38.22 -0.43
CA ARG A 794 10.86 -39.27 -1.31
C ARG A 794 11.75 -39.61 -2.50
N TYR A 795 12.52 -38.65 -3.01
CA TYR A 795 13.39 -38.82 -4.18
C TYR A 795 14.83 -38.36 -3.90
N PRO A 796 15.53 -38.91 -2.89
CA PRO A 796 16.84 -38.42 -2.45
C PRO A 796 17.97 -38.48 -3.50
N GLN A 797 17.77 -39.25 -4.57
CA GLN A 797 18.67 -39.39 -5.73
C GLN A 797 18.32 -38.48 -6.91
N SER A 798 17.16 -37.81 -6.90
CA SER A 798 16.76 -36.93 -7.99
C SER A 798 17.70 -35.72 -8.10
N LYS A 799 18.01 -35.34 -9.35
CA LYS A 799 18.71 -34.08 -9.67
C LYS A 799 17.93 -32.86 -9.18
N LEU A 800 16.60 -32.96 -9.03
CA LEU A 800 15.72 -31.89 -8.57
C LEU A 800 15.71 -31.79 -7.04
N SER A 801 15.77 -32.91 -6.32
CA SER A 801 15.99 -32.93 -4.87
C SER A 801 17.30 -32.27 -4.47
N LYS A 802 18.36 -32.48 -5.26
CA LYS A 802 19.63 -31.74 -5.12
C LYS A 802 19.41 -30.23 -5.23
N LYS A 803 18.69 -29.74 -6.25
CA LYS A 803 18.35 -28.30 -6.36
C LYS A 803 17.56 -27.84 -5.13
N ALA A 804 16.56 -28.61 -4.70
CA ALA A 804 15.65 -28.27 -3.63
C ALA A 804 16.34 -27.96 -2.29
N VAL A 805 17.41 -28.67 -1.91
CA VAL A 805 18.17 -28.39 -0.67
C VAL A 805 18.72 -26.96 -0.67
N TYR A 806 19.30 -26.50 -1.79
CA TYR A 806 19.82 -25.14 -1.93
C TYR A 806 18.71 -24.09 -1.89
N LEU A 807 17.60 -24.33 -2.59
CA LEU A 807 16.46 -23.41 -2.65
C LEU A 807 15.74 -23.27 -1.29
N ILE A 808 15.73 -24.30 -0.44
CA ILE A 808 15.26 -24.17 0.95
C ILE A 808 16.16 -23.17 1.73
N GLY A 809 17.48 -23.24 1.53
CA GLY A 809 18.43 -22.27 2.11
C GLY A 809 18.11 -20.83 1.71
N GLN A 810 17.88 -20.59 0.41
CA GLN A 810 17.43 -19.28 -0.10
C GLN A 810 16.07 -18.85 0.51
N ASN A 811 15.13 -19.78 0.69
CA ASN A 811 13.82 -19.47 1.28
C ASN A 811 13.93 -19.07 2.76
N PHE A 812 14.75 -19.76 3.56
CA PHE A 812 14.99 -19.34 4.95
C PHE A 812 15.78 -18.03 5.04
N GLN A 813 16.72 -17.79 4.12
CA GLN A 813 17.43 -16.51 4.02
C GLN A 813 16.47 -15.35 3.70
N ALA A 814 15.53 -15.55 2.76
CA ALA A 814 14.50 -14.57 2.41
C ALA A 814 13.52 -14.30 3.57
N LEU A 815 13.32 -15.28 4.45
CA LEU A 815 12.53 -15.16 5.68
C LEU A 815 13.36 -14.68 6.90
N ALA A 816 14.64 -14.35 6.73
CA ALA A 816 15.61 -13.98 7.78
C ALA A 816 15.85 -15.03 8.90
N TYR A 817 15.52 -16.30 8.65
CA TYR A 817 15.86 -17.44 9.52
C TYR A 817 17.28 -17.92 9.21
N TYR A 818 18.28 -17.10 9.56
CA TYR A 818 19.66 -17.30 9.15
C TYR A 818 20.30 -18.61 9.66
N GLU A 819 19.86 -19.12 10.81
CA GLU A 819 20.35 -20.40 11.35
C GLU A 819 19.89 -21.58 10.47
N GLN A 820 18.61 -21.59 10.07
CA GLN A 820 18.05 -22.61 9.18
C GLN A 820 18.63 -22.46 7.77
N ALA A 821 18.77 -21.23 7.27
CA ALA A 821 19.41 -20.95 5.98
C ALA A 821 20.84 -21.51 5.92
N ALA A 822 21.64 -21.24 6.96
CA ALA A 822 22.99 -21.77 7.08
C ALA A 822 23.00 -23.31 7.07
N LYS A 823 22.19 -23.98 7.92
CA LYS A 823 22.07 -25.46 7.94
C LYS A 823 21.78 -26.07 6.57
N TYR A 824 20.85 -25.51 5.79
CA TYR A 824 20.53 -26.03 4.45
C TYR A 824 21.64 -25.78 3.43
N TYR A 825 22.30 -24.61 3.48
CA TYR A 825 23.47 -24.34 2.64
C TYR A 825 24.69 -25.21 3.00
N GLU A 826 24.95 -25.44 4.29
CA GLU A 826 25.97 -26.36 4.80
C GLU A 826 25.72 -27.79 4.28
N GLN A 827 24.48 -28.28 4.42
CA GLN A 827 24.06 -29.58 3.91
C GLN A 827 24.27 -29.70 2.40
N PHE A 828 23.87 -28.67 1.64
CA PHE A 828 24.06 -28.63 0.20
C PHE A 828 25.54 -28.64 -0.19
N ALA A 829 26.37 -27.80 0.42
CA ALA A 829 27.78 -27.67 0.07
C ALA A 829 28.62 -28.88 0.51
N ARG A 830 28.25 -29.56 1.61
CA ARG A 830 28.87 -30.82 2.04
C ARG A 830 28.53 -31.97 1.08
N LYS A 831 27.28 -32.07 0.62
CA LYS A 831 26.84 -33.14 -0.30
C LYS A 831 27.22 -32.88 -1.77
N PHE A 832 27.31 -31.62 -2.20
CA PHE A 832 27.49 -31.22 -3.60
C PHE A 832 28.55 -30.12 -3.82
N PRO A 833 29.80 -30.28 -3.32
CA PRO A 833 30.81 -29.23 -3.38
C PRO A 833 31.21 -28.82 -4.81
N GLY A 834 30.93 -29.63 -5.82
CA GLY A 834 31.23 -29.33 -7.23
C GLY A 834 30.31 -28.30 -7.90
N GLU A 835 29.15 -27.97 -7.31
CA GLU A 835 28.16 -27.06 -7.91
C GLU A 835 28.59 -25.60 -7.81
N ASP A 836 28.92 -24.99 -8.95
CA ASP A 836 29.56 -23.67 -9.03
C ASP A 836 28.71 -22.58 -9.71
N GLY A 837 27.41 -22.81 -9.85
CA GLY A 837 26.48 -21.89 -10.53
C GLY A 837 26.65 -21.82 -12.06
N LYS A 838 27.62 -22.52 -12.67
CA LYS A 838 27.87 -22.39 -14.13
C LYS A 838 27.05 -23.36 -14.96
N ARG A 839 26.86 -24.59 -14.48
CA ARG A 839 26.18 -25.70 -15.20
C ARG A 839 24.65 -25.68 -15.00
N CYS A 840 24.04 -24.53 -15.27
CA CYS A 840 22.60 -24.31 -15.20
C CYS A 840 22.04 -23.86 -16.56
N SER A 841 20.75 -24.11 -16.79
CA SER A 841 20.05 -23.64 -17.99
C SER A 841 20.03 -22.09 -18.04
N ALA A 842 19.77 -21.53 -19.23
CA ALA A 842 19.58 -20.09 -19.38
C ALA A 842 18.34 -19.56 -18.63
N GLU A 843 17.42 -20.45 -18.24
CA GLU A 843 16.24 -20.14 -17.44
C GLU A 843 16.55 -20.17 -15.95
N ASP A 844 17.22 -21.22 -15.45
CA ASP A 844 17.68 -21.32 -14.05
C ASP A 844 18.52 -20.10 -13.64
N LYS A 845 19.33 -19.57 -14.56
CA LYS A 845 20.17 -18.36 -14.36
C LYS A 845 19.40 -17.04 -14.40
N ARG A 846 18.26 -16.98 -15.09
CA ARG A 846 17.38 -15.79 -15.11
C ARG A 846 16.49 -15.71 -13.87
N ASN A 847 16.15 -16.87 -13.31
CA ASN A 847 15.26 -17.00 -12.16
C ASN A 847 16.00 -17.11 -10.81
N ASP A 848 17.33 -17.01 -10.80
CA ASP A 848 18.22 -17.11 -9.61
C ASP A 848 18.10 -18.42 -8.79
N VAL A 849 17.59 -19.49 -9.43
CA VAL A 849 17.39 -20.83 -8.84
C VAL A 849 18.55 -21.79 -9.12
N CYS A 850 19.66 -21.28 -9.65
CA CYS A 850 20.81 -22.09 -10.01
C CYS A 850 21.60 -22.52 -8.76
N PRO A 851 21.75 -23.83 -8.47
CA PRO A 851 22.41 -24.26 -7.25
C PRO A 851 23.89 -23.88 -7.21
N ASN A 852 24.31 -23.25 -6.11
CA ASN A 852 25.64 -22.69 -5.97
C ASN A 852 26.23 -23.02 -4.60
N ALA A 853 27.03 -24.09 -4.51
CA ALA A 853 27.61 -24.56 -3.25
C ALA A 853 28.68 -23.60 -2.71
N ILE A 854 29.30 -22.81 -3.61
CA ILE A 854 30.22 -21.74 -3.24
C ILE A 854 29.45 -20.66 -2.48
N GLU A 855 28.44 -20.08 -3.11
CA GLU A 855 27.67 -18.98 -2.54
C GLU A 855 26.92 -19.40 -1.28
N GLY A 856 26.26 -20.56 -1.30
CA GLY A 856 25.59 -21.10 -0.11
C GLY A 856 26.55 -21.21 1.08
N LEU A 857 27.75 -21.78 0.89
CA LEU A 857 28.71 -21.94 1.98
C LEU A 857 29.38 -20.62 2.41
N GLU A 858 29.57 -19.68 1.49
CA GLU A 858 29.99 -18.31 1.81
C GLU A 858 28.93 -17.60 2.69
N GLN A 859 27.65 -17.67 2.31
CA GLN A 859 26.55 -17.11 3.10
C GLN A 859 26.38 -17.81 4.45
N ALA A 860 26.45 -19.13 4.50
CA ALA A 860 26.40 -19.90 5.76
C ALA A 860 27.50 -19.44 6.72
N THR A 861 28.75 -19.34 6.24
CA THR A 861 29.87 -18.85 7.05
C THR A 861 29.59 -17.46 7.64
N PHE A 862 29.08 -16.52 6.83
CA PHE A 862 28.75 -15.18 7.31
C PHE A 862 27.56 -15.15 8.28
N PHE A 863 26.53 -15.97 8.05
CA PHE A 863 25.40 -16.12 8.96
C PHE A 863 25.86 -16.68 10.31
N ARG A 864 26.73 -17.70 10.34
CA ARG A 864 27.30 -18.24 11.59
C ARG A 864 28.13 -17.19 12.35
N ILE A 865 28.98 -16.42 11.67
CA ILE A 865 29.73 -15.29 12.28
C ILE A 865 28.78 -14.26 12.90
N GLY A 866 27.69 -13.92 12.19
CA GLY A 866 26.67 -12.96 12.63
C GLY A 866 25.84 -13.45 13.82
N LEU A 867 25.49 -14.74 13.84
CA LEU A 867 24.78 -15.41 14.93
C LEU A 867 25.65 -15.66 16.18
N GLY A 868 26.98 -15.54 16.06
CA GLY A 868 27.92 -15.86 17.13
C GLY A 868 28.23 -17.36 17.26
N ASP A 869 27.81 -18.18 16.30
CA ASP A 869 28.17 -19.59 16.22
C ASP A 869 29.58 -19.75 15.64
N ASP A 870 30.55 -19.38 16.47
CA ASP A 870 31.96 -19.30 16.10
C ASP A 870 32.54 -20.66 15.67
N LYS A 871 32.00 -21.78 16.20
CA LYS A 871 32.44 -23.13 15.84
C LYS A 871 32.00 -23.49 14.42
N ALA A 872 30.71 -23.37 14.11
CA ALA A 872 30.21 -23.69 12.78
C ALA A 872 30.84 -22.77 11.70
N ALA A 873 31.00 -21.47 12.01
CA ALA A 873 31.68 -20.52 11.12
C ALA A 873 33.10 -21.00 10.73
N MET A 874 33.90 -21.49 11.69
CA MET A 874 35.22 -22.02 11.41
C MET A 874 35.15 -23.29 10.55
N GLU A 875 34.30 -24.25 10.92
CA GLU A 875 34.14 -25.51 10.15
C GLU A 875 33.72 -25.28 8.69
N ASP A 876 32.81 -24.33 8.46
CA ASP A 876 32.32 -23.97 7.13
C ASP A 876 33.37 -23.21 6.32
N SER A 877 34.16 -22.34 6.95
CA SER A 877 35.30 -21.67 6.30
C SER A 877 36.40 -22.67 5.89
N ASP A 878 36.69 -23.66 6.73
CA ASP A 878 37.65 -24.72 6.42
C ASP A 878 37.11 -25.67 5.34
N LEU A 879 35.80 -25.92 5.31
CA LEU A 879 35.16 -26.64 4.20
C LEU A 879 35.26 -25.82 2.89
N PHE A 880 34.99 -24.51 2.93
CA PHE A 880 35.11 -23.62 1.79
C PHE A 880 36.55 -23.60 1.26
N ALA A 881 37.55 -23.47 2.14
CA ALA A 881 38.95 -23.49 1.76
C ALA A 881 39.41 -24.85 1.21
N ARG A 882 38.94 -25.97 1.77
CA ARG A 882 39.20 -27.31 1.22
C ARG A 882 38.66 -27.45 -0.20
N ASN A 883 37.42 -27.02 -0.44
CA ASN A 883 36.74 -27.19 -1.73
C ASN A 883 37.18 -26.18 -2.80
N TYR A 884 37.40 -24.92 -2.44
CA TYR A 884 37.46 -23.81 -3.41
C TYR A 884 38.78 -23.04 -3.49
N ARG A 885 39.73 -23.22 -2.55
CA ARG A 885 40.98 -22.42 -2.48
C ARG A 885 41.76 -22.32 -3.79
N ARG A 886 41.87 -23.41 -4.56
CA ARG A 886 42.59 -23.43 -5.84
C ARG A 886 41.78 -22.80 -6.98
N LYS A 887 40.46 -23.00 -7.01
CA LYS A 887 39.55 -22.58 -8.09
C LYS A 887 39.15 -21.11 -7.97
N LEU A 888 38.96 -20.64 -6.73
CA LEU A 888 38.40 -19.32 -6.39
C LEU A 888 39.26 -18.65 -5.29
N PRO A 889 40.54 -18.37 -5.56
CA PRO A 889 41.48 -17.89 -4.56
C PRO A 889 41.06 -16.55 -3.94
N ARG A 890 40.41 -15.66 -4.70
CA ARG A 890 39.93 -14.34 -4.21
C ARG A 890 38.71 -14.45 -3.29
N GLN A 891 37.73 -15.31 -3.58
CA GLN A 891 36.58 -15.53 -2.70
C GLN A 891 36.98 -16.31 -1.45
N THR A 892 37.86 -17.31 -1.61
CA THR A 892 38.43 -18.03 -0.45
C THR A 892 39.20 -17.07 0.46
N SER A 893 39.94 -16.11 -0.11
CA SER A 893 40.57 -15.03 0.66
C SER A 893 39.55 -14.26 1.51
N GLN A 894 38.41 -13.91 0.95
CA GLN A 894 37.35 -13.16 1.66
C GLN A 894 36.72 -13.98 2.79
N VAL A 895 36.41 -15.26 2.56
CA VAL A 895 35.89 -16.17 3.59
C VAL A 895 36.91 -16.35 4.72
N MET A 896 38.16 -16.71 4.41
CA MET A 896 39.21 -16.90 5.43
C MET A 896 39.55 -15.61 6.17
N PHE A 897 39.48 -14.45 5.51
CA PHE A 897 39.67 -13.16 6.17
C PHE A 897 38.59 -12.89 7.24
N SER A 898 37.34 -13.23 6.96
CA SER A 898 36.20 -12.96 7.84
C SER A 898 36.30 -13.64 9.21
N ILE A 899 36.87 -14.85 9.25
CA ILE A 899 37.07 -15.64 10.48
C ILE A 899 37.96 -14.94 11.51
N GLY A 900 38.88 -14.08 11.09
CA GLY A 900 39.70 -13.33 12.05
C GLY A 900 38.89 -12.39 12.94
N SER A 901 37.69 -11.98 12.51
CA SER A 901 36.76 -11.18 13.33
C SER A 901 36.26 -11.92 14.57
N ILE A 902 36.15 -13.26 14.51
CA ILE A 902 35.82 -14.11 15.67
C ILE A 902 36.87 -13.93 16.77
N TYR A 903 38.15 -14.13 16.42
CA TYR A 903 39.26 -13.99 17.37
C TYR A 903 39.40 -12.56 17.89
N GLN A 904 39.10 -11.54 17.07
CA GLN A 904 39.09 -10.15 17.51
C GLN A 904 37.94 -9.87 18.50
N ARG A 905 36.72 -10.35 18.22
CA ARG A 905 35.55 -10.25 19.11
C ARG A 905 35.80 -10.94 20.46
N GLN A 906 36.41 -12.13 20.43
CA GLN A 906 36.82 -12.87 21.63
C GLN A 906 38.08 -12.31 22.33
N LYS A 907 38.70 -11.22 21.82
CA LYS A 907 39.98 -10.65 22.30
C LYS A 907 41.14 -11.68 22.37
N ARG A 908 41.12 -12.73 21.54
CA ARG A 908 42.13 -13.80 21.51
C ARG A 908 43.33 -13.40 20.66
N TRP A 909 44.08 -12.41 21.13
CA TRP A 909 45.10 -11.69 20.37
C TRP A 909 46.18 -12.57 19.73
N PHE A 910 46.66 -13.61 20.41
CA PHE A 910 47.60 -14.57 19.82
C PHE A 910 47.04 -15.26 18.57
N GLN A 911 45.74 -15.56 18.55
CA GLN A 911 45.08 -16.20 17.43
C GLN A 911 44.73 -15.21 16.32
N VAL A 912 44.41 -13.96 16.65
CA VAL A 912 44.35 -12.85 15.66
C VAL A 912 45.68 -12.72 14.92
N ILE A 913 46.81 -12.73 15.65
CA ILE A 913 48.16 -12.67 15.07
C ILE A 913 48.42 -13.86 14.15
N THR A 914 48.25 -15.09 14.66
CA THR A 914 48.53 -16.32 13.90
C THR A 914 47.64 -16.40 12.66
N HIS A 915 46.32 -16.22 12.81
CA HIS A 915 45.34 -16.28 11.73
C HIS A 915 45.64 -15.27 10.63
N TYR A 916 45.81 -13.98 10.96
CA TYR A 916 46.04 -12.96 9.95
C TYR A 916 47.45 -13.01 9.34
N ARG A 917 48.47 -13.48 10.07
CA ARG A 917 49.79 -13.78 9.47
C ARG A 917 49.69 -14.90 8.45
N ASP A 918 49.02 -15.98 8.78
CA ASP A 918 48.80 -17.10 7.87
C ASP A 918 47.95 -16.69 6.67
N TYR A 919 46.92 -15.86 6.89
CA TYR A 919 46.12 -15.24 5.83
C TYR A 919 46.99 -14.43 4.86
N LEU A 920 47.82 -13.51 5.37
CA LEU A 920 48.71 -12.71 4.53
C LEU A 920 49.74 -13.56 3.79
N LYS A 921 50.28 -14.62 4.42
CA LYS A 921 51.21 -15.58 3.79
C LYS A 921 50.53 -16.38 2.67
N LYS A 922 49.31 -16.87 2.90
CA LYS A 922 48.58 -17.77 1.98
C LYS A 922 47.83 -17.03 0.87
N TYR A 923 47.33 -15.82 1.15
CA TYR A 923 46.42 -15.07 0.26
C TYR A 923 46.91 -13.66 -0.10
N GLY A 924 48.07 -13.19 0.38
CA GLY A 924 48.56 -11.83 0.18
C GLY A 924 48.69 -11.37 -1.29
N LYS A 925 48.83 -12.31 -2.25
CA LYS A 925 48.86 -12.02 -3.69
C LYS A 925 47.47 -11.91 -4.36
N VAL A 926 46.41 -12.42 -3.72
CA VAL A 926 45.06 -12.59 -4.30
C VAL A 926 43.95 -11.88 -3.51
N GLY A 927 44.22 -11.54 -2.25
CA GLY A 927 43.30 -10.80 -1.39
C GLY A 927 43.06 -9.38 -1.88
N VAL A 928 41.86 -8.86 -1.64
CA VAL A 928 41.49 -7.49 -2.04
C VAL A 928 42.18 -6.46 -1.14
N PRO A 929 42.54 -5.26 -1.66
CA PRO A 929 43.44 -4.34 -0.95
C PRO A 929 42.99 -3.94 0.47
N HIS A 930 41.68 -3.81 0.70
CA HIS A 930 41.15 -3.45 2.02
C HIS A 930 41.41 -4.53 3.08
N GLN A 931 41.20 -5.81 2.74
CA GLN A 931 41.46 -6.95 3.61
C GLN A 931 42.96 -7.09 3.95
N LEU A 932 43.85 -6.79 3.00
CA LEU A 932 45.29 -6.83 3.25
C LEU A 932 45.72 -5.74 4.23
N ILE A 933 45.15 -4.54 4.13
CA ILE A 933 45.38 -3.44 5.08
C ILE A 933 44.79 -3.82 6.44
N GLN A 934 43.51 -4.20 6.50
CA GLN A 934 42.83 -4.65 7.72
C GLN A 934 43.56 -5.78 8.45
N ALA A 935 44.04 -6.81 7.74
CA ALA A 935 44.77 -7.92 8.34
C ALA A 935 46.07 -7.45 9.00
N ASN A 936 46.83 -6.57 8.33
CA ASN A 936 48.03 -5.97 8.93
C ASN A 936 47.68 -5.09 10.14
N THR A 937 46.63 -4.26 10.05
CA THR A 937 46.14 -3.46 11.17
C THR A 937 45.73 -4.34 12.36
N ALA A 938 45.01 -5.44 12.12
CA ALA A 938 44.57 -6.37 13.15
C ALA A 938 45.73 -7.12 13.83
N ILE A 939 46.76 -7.52 13.09
CA ILE A 939 47.99 -8.10 13.67
C ILE A 939 48.72 -7.05 14.52
N GLY A 940 48.85 -5.82 14.00
CA GLY A 940 49.45 -4.70 14.73
C GLY A 940 48.74 -4.44 16.05
N ARG A 941 47.41 -4.28 16.02
CA ARG A 941 46.57 -4.11 17.21
C ARG A 941 46.74 -5.29 18.17
N ALA A 942 46.66 -6.52 17.70
CA ALA A 942 46.81 -7.69 18.57
C ALA A 942 48.20 -7.79 19.23
N PHE A 943 49.28 -7.36 18.57
CA PHE A 943 50.59 -7.22 19.22
C PHE A 943 50.64 -6.06 20.22
N TRP A 944 49.93 -4.97 19.94
CA TRP A 944 49.81 -3.82 20.84
C TRP A 944 49.11 -4.21 22.15
N GLU A 945 47.97 -4.90 22.06
CA GLU A 945 47.19 -5.42 23.20
C GLU A 945 47.96 -6.45 24.03
N LEU A 946 48.85 -7.24 23.41
CA LEU A 946 49.77 -8.15 24.11
C LEU A 946 51.02 -7.45 24.68
N ASN A 947 51.05 -6.11 24.68
CA ASN A 947 52.18 -5.25 25.06
C ASN A 947 53.50 -5.54 24.29
N LYS A 948 53.44 -6.25 23.17
CA LYS A 948 54.57 -6.56 22.28
C LYS A 948 54.74 -5.46 21.23
N LYS A 949 54.81 -4.22 21.69
CA LYS A 949 54.78 -3.02 20.84
C LYS A 949 55.88 -3.02 19.77
N GLY A 950 57.06 -3.59 20.02
CA GLY A 950 58.13 -3.74 19.00
C GLY A 950 57.68 -4.54 17.77
N ASP A 951 56.96 -5.65 17.96
CA ASP A 951 56.48 -6.50 16.88
C ASP A 951 55.32 -5.88 16.09
N ALA A 952 54.47 -5.08 16.75
CA ALA A 952 53.33 -4.41 16.10
C ALA A 952 53.75 -3.45 14.98
N ARG A 953 54.90 -2.75 15.16
CA ARG A 953 55.34 -1.61 14.34
C ARG A 953 55.42 -1.94 12.85
N LYS A 954 55.98 -3.11 12.49
CA LYS A 954 56.14 -3.53 11.09
C LYS A 954 54.80 -3.80 10.39
N TYR A 955 53.79 -4.25 11.11
CA TYR A 955 52.45 -4.50 10.55
C TYR A 955 51.68 -3.20 10.33
N PHE A 956 51.71 -2.27 11.28
CA PHE A 956 51.15 -0.94 11.05
C PHE A 956 51.83 -0.22 9.88
N GLN A 957 53.16 -0.32 9.74
CA GLN A 957 53.88 0.20 8.57
C GLN A 957 53.42 -0.46 7.26
N ALA A 958 53.19 -1.78 7.25
CA ALA A 958 52.69 -2.49 6.09
C ALA A 958 51.26 -2.07 5.69
N ALA A 959 50.37 -1.83 6.66
CA ALA A 959 49.02 -1.32 6.42
C ALA A 959 49.04 0.10 5.80
N VAL A 960 49.81 1.04 6.38
CA VAL A 960 49.97 2.39 5.82
C VAL A 960 50.59 2.36 4.42
N LYS A 961 51.63 1.55 4.20
CA LYS A 961 52.22 1.33 2.86
C LYS A 961 51.23 0.74 1.86
N GLY A 962 50.36 -0.17 2.32
CA GLY A 962 49.29 -0.75 1.51
C GLY A 962 48.32 0.32 0.99
N TRP A 963 47.97 1.29 1.82
CA TRP A 963 47.15 2.44 1.45
C TRP A 963 47.84 3.36 0.45
N THR A 964 49.04 3.86 0.79
CA THR A 964 49.78 4.82 -0.05
C THR A 964 50.20 4.25 -1.40
N ALA A 965 50.38 2.93 -1.51
CA ALA A 965 50.51 2.20 -2.78
C ALA A 965 49.18 2.11 -3.59
N GLY A 966 48.35 3.16 -3.56
CA GLY A 966 47.17 3.30 -4.39
C GLY A 966 46.04 2.30 -4.15
N ALA A 967 45.80 1.90 -2.89
CA ALA A 967 44.69 0.98 -2.57
C ALA A 967 43.32 1.46 -3.13
N PRO A 968 42.93 2.76 -3.05
CA PRO A 968 41.66 3.22 -3.63
C PRO A 968 41.54 3.02 -5.14
N LYS A 969 42.62 3.30 -5.90
CA LYS A 969 42.66 3.06 -7.36
C LYS A 969 42.47 1.57 -7.67
N ARG A 970 43.18 0.70 -6.93
CA ARG A 970 43.06 -0.77 -7.07
C ARG A 970 41.68 -1.30 -6.69
N ILE A 971 40.99 -0.70 -5.71
CA ILE A 971 39.62 -1.08 -5.33
C ILE A 971 38.60 -0.64 -6.39
N ARG A 972 38.74 0.56 -6.98
CA ARG A 972 37.89 1.01 -8.10
C ARG A 972 37.98 0.09 -9.32
N ALA A 973 39.19 -0.40 -9.61
CA ALA A 973 39.49 -1.31 -10.71
C ALA A 973 38.96 -2.76 -10.52
N LEU A 974 38.36 -3.11 -9.37
CA LEU A 974 37.83 -4.45 -9.15
C LEU A 974 36.69 -4.77 -10.13
N LYS A 975 36.88 -5.83 -10.93
CA LYS A 975 35.82 -6.45 -11.74
C LYS A 975 34.87 -7.26 -10.84
N ASN A 976 33.62 -7.38 -11.27
CA ASN A 976 32.54 -8.13 -10.61
C ASN A 976 32.35 -7.70 -9.13
N THR A 977 32.20 -6.39 -8.90
CA THR A 977 31.96 -5.80 -7.58
C THR A 977 31.10 -4.56 -7.77
N SER A 978 29.99 -4.44 -7.02
CA SER A 978 29.06 -3.31 -7.10
C SER A 978 29.73 -1.98 -6.72
N LYS A 979 29.14 -0.85 -7.13
CA LYS A 979 29.63 0.48 -6.74
C LYS A 979 29.65 0.64 -5.22
N ASP A 980 28.55 0.33 -4.54
CA ASP A 980 28.42 0.29 -3.07
C ASP A 980 29.55 -0.49 -2.39
N ASN A 981 29.84 -1.71 -2.84
CA ASN A 981 30.89 -2.53 -2.22
C ASN A 981 32.29 -1.92 -2.46
N LYS A 982 32.54 -1.27 -3.60
CA LYS A 982 33.80 -0.53 -3.82
C LYS A 982 33.93 0.66 -2.86
N VAL A 983 32.85 1.40 -2.61
CA VAL A 983 32.83 2.50 -1.63
C VAL A 983 33.11 1.98 -0.22
N LEU A 984 32.42 0.91 0.20
CA LEU A 984 32.63 0.25 1.49
C LEU A 984 34.08 -0.24 1.67
N TYR A 985 34.65 -0.88 0.65
CA TYR A 985 36.03 -1.37 0.67
C TYR A 985 37.04 -0.22 0.74
N ILE A 986 36.82 0.90 0.06
CA ILE A 986 37.66 2.10 0.18
C ILE A 986 37.59 2.64 1.62
N ARG A 987 36.39 2.71 2.21
CA ARG A 987 36.19 3.17 3.59
C ARG A 987 36.92 2.29 4.61
N GLN A 988 36.76 0.97 4.51
CA GLN A 988 37.43 0.00 5.38
C GLN A 988 38.96 0.07 5.26
N ALA A 989 39.49 0.23 4.04
CA ALA A 989 40.92 0.43 3.80
C ALA A 989 41.42 1.74 4.43
N LEU A 990 40.66 2.83 4.28
CA LEU A 990 40.99 4.14 4.83
C LEU A 990 41.06 4.11 6.37
N ASP A 991 40.00 3.61 7.02
CA ASP A 991 39.93 3.55 8.48
C ASP A 991 41.05 2.68 9.09
N SER A 992 41.39 1.56 8.43
CA SER A 992 42.44 0.65 8.90
C SER A 992 43.86 1.18 8.69
N ALA A 993 44.07 2.00 7.65
CA ALA A 993 45.33 2.69 7.41
C ALA A 993 45.50 3.90 8.37
N ALA A 994 44.42 4.62 8.63
CA ALA A 994 44.36 5.72 9.59
C ALA A 994 44.65 5.22 11.03
N GLU A 995 44.04 4.10 11.44
CA GLU A 995 44.38 3.37 12.68
C GLU A 995 45.87 3.06 12.78
N SER A 996 46.42 2.46 11.72
CA SER A 996 47.83 2.06 11.70
C SER A 996 48.76 3.26 11.79
N GLN A 997 48.40 4.37 11.16
CA GLN A 997 49.14 5.62 11.27
C GLN A 997 49.01 6.27 12.66
N PHE A 998 47.86 6.12 13.33
CA PHE A 998 47.68 6.53 14.71
C PHE A 998 48.61 5.73 15.65
N TYR A 999 48.58 4.40 15.63
CA TYR A 999 49.47 3.58 16.47
C TYR A 999 50.96 3.75 16.12
N LEU A 1000 51.32 4.06 14.87
CA LEU A 1000 52.71 4.45 14.54
C LEU A 1000 53.14 5.78 15.15
N SER A 1001 52.18 6.63 15.50
CA SER A 1001 52.41 7.91 16.19
C SER A 1001 52.49 7.72 17.70
N GLU A 1002 51.78 6.73 18.28
CA GLU A 1002 51.89 6.35 19.70
C GLU A 1002 53.33 5.97 20.11
N TYR A 1003 54.18 5.44 19.22
CA TYR A 1003 55.62 5.22 19.55
C TYR A 1003 56.37 6.52 19.80
N LYS A 1004 56.02 7.58 19.06
CA LYS A 1004 56.63 8.91 19.20
C LYS A 1004 56.05 9.65 20.41
N PHE A 1005 54.78 9.43 20.72
CA PHE A 1005 54.15 9.85 21.97
C PHE A 1005 54.87 9.21 23.17
N ALA A 1006 55.18 7.91 23.12
CA ALA A 1006 55.99 7.27 24.15
C ALA A 1006 57.42 7.85 24.26
N ASP A 1007 58.01 8.34 23.15
CA ASP A 1007 59.27 9.08 23.19
C ASP A 1007 59.12 10.51 23.76
N PHE A 1008 57.93 11.10 23.73
CA PHE A 1008 57.56 12.33 24.43
C PHE A 1008 57.34 12.11 25.93
N GLU A 1009 56.65 11.04 26.32
CA GLU A 1009 56.45 10.65 27.73
C GLU A 1009 57.78 10.35 28.44
N LYS A 1010 58.74 9.68 27.75
CA LYS A 1010 60.09 9.41 28.29
C LYS A 1010 60.91 10.66 28.62
N VAL A 1011 60.55 11.84 28.09
CA VAL A 1011 61.23 13.10 28.45
C VAL A 1011 60.65 13.60 29.77
N ALA A 1012 61.08 12.93 30.85
CA ALA A 1012 60.69 13.24 32.22
C ALA A 1012 61.14 14.65 32.63
N PHE A 1013 60.30 15.30 33.43
CA PHE A 1013 60.59 16.59 34.06
C PHE A 1013 61.84 16.50 34.98
N PRO A 1014 62.79 17.44 34.92
CA PRO A 1014 64.03 17.36 35.70
C PRO A 1014 63.77 17.68 37.18
N GLN A 1015 63.85 16.67 38.06
CA GLN A 1015 63.66 16.86 39.50
C GLN A 1015 64.62 17.89 40.11
N TYR A 1016 64.06 18.91 40.77
CA TYR A 1016 64.82 19.88 41.54
C TYR A 1016 65.06 19.37 42.97
N ARG A 1017 66.34 19.21 43.36
CA ARG A 1017 66.76 18.73 44.69
C ARG A 1017 67.51 19.79 45.51
N GLY A 1018 67.49 21.05 45.07
CA GLY A 1018 68.12 22.17 45.76
C GLY A 1018 67.20 22.85 46.78
N GLY A 1019 67.77 23.59 47.73
CA GLY A 1019 66.99 24.56 48.50
C GLY A 1019 66.46 25.68 47.59
N LYS A 1020 65.20 26.09 47.77
CA LYS A 1020 64.42 27.03 46.92
C LYS A 1020 64.97 28.46 46.73
N SER A 1021 66.27 28.75 46.92
CA SER A 1021 66.76 30.13 46.71
C SER A 1021 66.81 30.53 45.24
N MET A 1022 66.50 31.79 44.94
CA MET A 1022 66.45 32.39 43.60
C MET A 1022 67.64 32.00 42.72
N ALA A 1023 68.87 32.14 43.23
CA ALA A 1023 70.09 31.81 42.48
C ALA A 1023 70.20 30.32 42.11
N ARG A 1024 69.72 29.42 42.98
CA ARG A 1024 69.76 27.96 42.75
C ARG A 1024 68.67 27.52 41.78
N VAL A 1025 67.47 28.08 41.90
CA VAL A 1025 66.36 27.86 40.95
C VAL A 1025 66.72 28.40 39.57
N LYS A 1026 67.27 29.63 39.48
CA LYS A 1026 67.74 30.21 38.22
C LYS A 1026 68.82 29.34 37.56
N LYS A 1027 69.81 28.86 38.32
CA LYS A 1027 70.85 27.97 37.78
C LYS A 1027 70.26 26.68 37.21
N TRP A 1028 69.37 26.00 37.95
CA TRP A 1028 68.67 24.80 37.45
C TRP A 1028 67.79 25.12 36.24
N SER A 1029 67.16 26.29 36.19
CA SER A 1029 66.35 26.72 35.06
C SER A 1029 67.21 26.90 33.79
N ASP A 1030 68.35 27.60 33.94
CA ASP A 1030 69.30 27.85 32.86
C ASP A 1030 69.98 26.56 32.34
N THR A 1031 70.27 25.58 33.21
CA THR A 1031 70.99 24.36 32.81
C THR A 1031 70.10 23.17 32.48
N GLU A 1032 69.07 22.86 33.28
CA GLU A 1032 68.30 21.62 33.16
C GLU A 1032 66.91 21.85 32.55
N PHE A 1033 66.14 22.80 33.10
CA PHE A 1033 64.79 23.10 32.60
C PHE A 1033 64.80 23.56 31.14
N LYS A 1034 65.65 24.52 30.76
CA LYS A 1034 65.77 24.96 29.35
C LYS A 1034 66.18 23.85 28.39
N LYS A 1035 67.00 22.88 28.82
CA LYS A 1035 67.33 21.69 28.00
C LYS A 1035 66.12 20.76 27.89
N TRP A 1036 65.40 20.53 28.99
CA TRP A 1036 64.16 19.75 29.01
C TRP A 1036 63.10 20.37 28.08
N VAL A 1037 62.80 21.66 28.20
CA VAL A 1037 61.85 22.39 27.33
C VAL A 1037 62.18 22.18 25.85
N LYS A 1038 63.43 22.43 25.43
CA LYS A 1038 63.86 22.24 24.04
C LYS A 1038 63.68 20.78 23.58
N ARG A 1039 64.02 19.80 24.44
CA ARG A 1039 63.90 18.38 24.13
C ARG A 1039 62.43 17.95 24.03
N LYS A 1040 61.60 18.32 25.01
CA LYS A 1040 60.14 18.03 25.09
C LYS A 1040 59.40 18.62 23.90
N GLN A 1041 59.72 19.87 23.50
CA GLN A 1041 59.19 20.49 22.28
C GLN A 1041 59.57 19.74 21.00
N ALA A 1042 60.82 19.27 20.87
CA ALA A 1042 61.28 18.57 19.67
C ALA A 1042 60.59 17.20 19.50
N VAL A 1043 60.43 16.44 20.58
CA VAL A 1043 59.68 15.16 20.55
C VAL A 1043 58.17 15.36 20.38
N LEU A 1044 57.58 16.39 21.00
CA LEU A 1044 56.17 16.78 20.79
C LEU A 1044 55.91 17.06 19.29
N ARG A 1045 56.68 17.95 18.66
CA ARG A 1045 56.54 18.26 17.22
C ARG A 1045 56.69 17.01 16.35
N THR A 1046 57.60 16.11 16.73
CA THR A 1046 57.83 14.84 16.03
C THR A 1046 56.60 13.92 16.13
N ALA A 1047 55.96 13.85 17.30
CA ALA A 1047 54.75 13.06 17.55
C ALA A 1047 53.50 13.68 16.89
N GLU A 1048 53.28 15.00 17.02
CA GLU A 1048 52.20 15.74 16.35
C GLU A 1048 52.27 15.56 14.83
N ALA A 1049 53.46 15.68 14.21
CA ALA A 1049 53.66 15.41 12.79
C ALA A 1049 53.42 13.93 12.39
N GLY A 1050 53.33 13.01 13.36
CA GLY A 1050 52.81 11.65 13.17
C GLY A 1050 51.28 11.63 13.10
N TYR A 1051 50.61 12.20 14.10
CA TYR A 1051 49.15 12.27 14.19
C TYR A 1051 48.53 13.09 13.04
N ALA A 1052 49.18 14.18 12.62
CA ALA A 1052 48.76 14.98 11.47
C ALA A 1052 48.75 14.19 10.14
N LYS A 1053 49.48 13.08 10.02
CA LYS A 1053 49.38 12.19 8.84
C LYS A 1053 48.04 11.46 8.77
N VAL A 1054 47.42 11.18 9.92
CA VAL A 1054 46.05 10.62 9.98
C VAL A 1054 45.05 11.60 9.37
N ALA A 1055 45.19 12.90 9.67
CA ALA A 1055 44.37 13.96 9.10
C ALA A 1055 44.44 14.04 7.58
N LYS A 1056 45.66 13.89 7.04
CA LYS A 1056 45.98 13.98 5.62
C LYS A 1056 45.59 12.73 4.82
N MET A 1057 45.16 11.65 5.47
CA MET A 1057 44.57 10.48 4.80
C MET A 1057 43.14 10.79 4.36
N THR A 1058 43.01 11.27 3.12
CA THR A 1058 41.71 11.54 2.48
C THR A 1058 41.65 10.91 1.09
N VAL A 1059 40.44 10.69 0.58
CA VAL A 1059 40.22 10.20 -0.79
C VAL A 1059 38.90 10.74 -1.34
N ASP A 1060 38.93 11.36 -2.51
CA ASP A 1060 37.70 11.71 -3.25
C ASP A 1060 37.02 10.43 -3.77
N VAL A 1061 35.75 10.23 -3.39
CA VAL A 1061 34.88 9.16 -3.88
C VAL A 1061 33.59 9.81 -4.39
N GLU A 1062 33.42 9.80 -5.71
CA GLU A 1062 32.22 10.34 -6.40
C GLU A 1062 31.95 11.83 -6.10
N GLY A 1063 33.00 12.64 -6.00
CA GLY A 1063 32.93 14.08 -5.72
C GLY A 1063 32.93 14.42 -4.23
N VAL A 1064 33.06 13.42 -3.36
CA VAL A 1064 32.98 13.57 -1.90
C VAL A 1064 34.32 13.17 -1.26
N GLN A 1065 34.95 14.10 -0.54
CA GLN A 1065 36.22 13.86 0.15
C GLN A 1065 36.01 12.99 1.40
N MET A 1066 36.26 11.69 1.28
CA MET A 1066 36.17 10.74 2.38
C MET A 1066 37.38 10.85 3.31
N LYS A 1067 37.13 11.00 4.63
CA LYS A 1067 38.13 11.12 5.71
C LYS A 1067 37.87 10.10 6.83
N SER A 1068 38.90 9.66 7.55
CA SER A 1068 38.74 8.72 8.68
C SER A 1068 38.42 9.44 9.99
N ALA A 1069 37.15 9.85 10.15
CA ALA A 1069 36.71 10.57 11.34
C ALA A 1069 37.07 9.88 12.69
N PRO A 1070 36.89 8.55 12.89
CA PRO A 1070 37.22 7.90 14.18
C PRO A 1070 38.68 8.10 14.62
N TRP A 1071 39.62 8.05 13.66
CA TRP A 1071 41.05 8.17 13.93
C TRP A 1071 41.55 9.61 13.88
N GLN A 1072 40.84 10.52 13.19
CA GLN A 1072 41.03 11.97 13.35
C GLN A 1072 40.67 12.44 14.77
N ILE A 1073 39.57 11.93 15.35
CA ILE A 1073 39.16 12.19 16.74
C ILE A 1073 40.24 11.69 17.71
N ALA A 1074 40.69 10.44 17.58
CA ALA A 1074 41.74 9.87 18.42
C ALA A 1074 43.08 10.64 18.30
N ALA A 1075 43.52 10.93 17.07
CA ALA A 1075 44.73 11.69 16.79
C ALA A 1075 44.70 13.11 17.40
N ALA A 1076 43.53 13.76 17.39
CA ALA A 1076 43.34 15.07 18.00
C ALA A 1076 43.33 15.01 19.53
N SER A 1077 42.67 14.02 20.15
CA SER A 1077 42.74 13.76 21.60
C SER A 1077 44.19 13.64 22.07
N ARG A 1078 44.96 12.72 21.47
CA ARG A 1078 46.38 12.52 21.80
C ARG A 1078 47.26 13.74 21.58
N SER A 1079 46.96 14.53 20.55
CA SER A 1079 47.69 15.78 20.30
C SER A 1079 47.39 16.81 21.40
N GLY A 1080 46.14 16.96 21.80
CA GLY A 1080 45.75 17.82 22.92
C GLY A 1080 46.35 17.37 24.25
N GLU A 1081 46.33 16.06 24.54
CA GLU A 1081 46.94 15.44 25.72
C GLU A 1081 48.44 15.77 25.84
N MET A 1082 49.22 15.72 24.75
CA MET A 1082 50.63 16.13 24.78
C MET A 1082 50.83 17.61 25.12
N TYR A 1083 50.02 18.50 24.54
CA TYR A 1083 50.12 19.93 24.84
C TYR A 1083 49.69 20.22 26.29
N ARG A 1084 48.65 19.57 26.79
CA ARG A 1084 48.18 19.68 28.18
C ARG A 1084 49.23 19.19 29.17
N SER A 1085 49.72 17.96 29.03
CA SER A 1085 50.79 17.39 29.86
C SER A 1085 52.05 18.25 29.86
N PHE A 1086 52.42 18.83 28.71
CA PHE A 1086 53.60 19.71 28.65
C PHE A 1086 53.37 21.06 29.36
N VAL A 1087 52.17 21.65 29.27
CA VAL A 1087 51.82 22.86 30.05
C VAL A 1087 51.83 22.57 31.56
N ASP A 1088 51.29 21.43 31.96
CA ASP A 1088 51.20 21.05 33.38
C ASP A 1088 52.61 20.77 33.94
N GLU A 1089 53.42 19.94 33.26
CA GLU A 1089 54.84 19.75 33.61
C GLU A 1089 55.65 21.06 33.58
N PHE A 1090 55.30 22.03 32.74
CA PHE A 1090 55.98 23.34 32.69
C PHE A 1090 55.63 24.21 33.91
N ARG A 1091 54.39 24.14 34.38
CA ARG A 1091 53.90 24.83 35.59
C ARG A 1091 54.42 24.23 36.90
N ASP A 1092 54.80 22.95 36.90
CA ASP A 1092 55.49 22.28 38.03
C ASP A 1092 56.93 22.79 38.29
N ALA A 1093 57.37 23.85 37.61
CA ALA A 1093 58.65 24.51 37.87
C ALA A 1093 58.74 25.04 39.32
N PRO A 1094 59.83 24.72 40.05
CA PRO A 1094 59.98 25.11 41.46
C PRO A 1094 60.07 26.63 41.60
N ILE A 1095 59.09 27.21 42.29
CA ILE A 1095 59.06 28.64 42.59
C ILE A 1095 60.12 28.98 43.65
N PRO A 1096 60.96 30.02 43.45
CA PRO A 1096 61.90 30.50 44.47
C PRO A 1096 61.19 30.91 45.77
N ARG A 1097 61.80 30.63 46.93
CA ARG A 1097 61.22 30.94 48.26
C ARG A 1097 61.12 32.45 48.50
N GLU A 1098 61.98 33.22 47.85
CA GLU A 1098 61.95 34.68 47.85
C GLU A 1098 60.76 35.25 47.07
N ILE A 1099 60.24 34.49 46.08
CA ILE A 1099 59.01 34.82 45.34
C ILE A 1099 57.79 34.25 46.08
N GLU A 1100 57.85 32.98 46.51
CA GLU A 1100 56.77 32.26 47.21
C GLU A 1100 56.29 32.93 48.52
N LYS A 1101 57.08 33.84 49.10
CA LYS A 1101 56.75 34.58 50.32
C LYS A 1101 56.15 35.97 50.09
N ASP A 1102 56.21 36.49 48.86
CA ASP A 1102 55.70 37.81 48.50
C ASP A 1102 54.53 37.63 47.53
N PRO A 1103 53.27 37.85 47.96
CA PRO A 1103 52.11 37.63 47.11
C PRO A 1103 52.15 38.40 45.79
N GLY A 1104 52.67 39.63 45.78
CA GLY A 1104 52.76 40.44 44.56
C GLY A 1104 53.78 39.90 43.58
N LEU A 1105 54.97 39.52 44.05
CA LEU A 1105 55.98 38.87 43.21
C LEU A 1105 55.55 37.46 42.77
N PHE A 1106 54.81 36.73 43.62
CA PHE A 1106 54.25 35.42 43.29
C PHE A 1106 53.26 35.52 42.14
N ASP A 1107 52.28 36.41 42.22
CA ASP A 1107 51.27 36.60 41.17
C ASP A 1107 51.91 37.07 39.85
N ILE A 1108 52.90 37.97 39.91
CA ILE A 1108 53.68 38.38 38.71
C ILE A 1108 54.47 37.20 38.12
N TYR A 1109 55.07 36.35 38.95
CA TYR A 1109 55.88 35.22 38.50
C TYR A 1109 55.02 34.09 37.91
N VAL A 1110 53.90 33.76 38.55
CA VAL A 1110 52.94 32.78 38.05
C VAL A 1110 52.27 33.31 36.78
N GLY A 1111 51.87 34.58 36.74
CA GLY A 1111 51.36 35.25 35.54
C GLY A 1111 52.34 35.19 34.37
N ALA A 1112 53.63 35.46 34.59
CA ALA A 1112 54.65 35.36 33.55
C ALA A 1112 54.91 33.91 33.08
N LEU A 1113 54.77 32.90 33.95
CA LEU A 1113 54.81 31.49 33.56
C LEU A 1113 53.55 31.08 32.77
N ASP A 1114 52.40 31.64 33.12
CA ASP A 1114 51.15 31.45 32.40
C ASP A 1114 51.20 32.09 31.01
N ASP A 1115 51.63 33.34 30.86
CA ASP A 1115 51.81 34.01 29.56
C ASP A 1115 52.74 33.23 28.61
N VAL A 1116 53.81 32.63 29.15
CA VAL A 1116 54.77 31.82 28.35
C VAL A 1116 54.19 30.44 27.99
N SER A 1117 53.31 29.87 28.80
CA SER A 1117 52.68 28.57 28.55
C SER A 1117 51.33 28.66 27.82
N GLU A 1118 50.68 29.83 27.81
CA GLU A 1118 49.37 30.07 27.20
C GLU A 1118 49.31 29.65 25.72
N PRO A 1119 50.32 29.93 24.86
CA PRO A 1119 50.28 29.47 23.46
C PRO A 1119 50.21 27.95 23.32
N LEU A 1120 50.82 27.20 24.25
CA LEU A 1120 50.74 25.73 24.30
C LEU A 1120 49.38 25.27 24.85
N GLN A 1121 48.83 25.97 25.85
CA GLN A 1121 47.49 25.69 26.37
C GLN A 1121 46.40 25.94 25.30
N ARG A 1122 46.52 27.02 24.52
CA ARG A 1122 45.67 27.29 23.36
C ARG A 1122 45.76 26.17 22.32
N GLN A 1123 46.96 25.63 22.05
CA GLN A 1123 47.08 24.45 21.18
C GLN A 1123 46.37 23.21 21.75
N ALA A 1124 46.41 22.95 23.07
CA ALA A 1124 45.63 21.86 23.66
C ALA A 1124 44.12 22.04 23.39
N ILE A 1125 43.60 23.25 23.65
CA ILE A 1125 42.19 23.61 23.41
C ILE A 1125 41.82 23.43 21.93
N ASP A 1126 42.61 23.95 20.99
CA ASP A 1126 42.36 23.84 19.54
C ASP A 1126 42.18 22.37 19.09
N LYS A 1127 43.05 21.46 19.57
CA LYS A 1127 42.96 20.03 19.20
C LYS A 1127 41.75 19.34 19.86
N PHE A 1128 41.46 19.63 21.13
CA PHE A 1128 40.29 19.04 21.79
C PHE A 1128 38.96 19.60 21.25
N GLU A 1129 38.88 20.88 20.89
CA GLU A 1129 37.71 21.46 20.20
C GLU A 1129 37.46 20.77 18.87
N PHE A 1130 38.51 20.59 18.04
CA PHE A 1130 38.39 19.84 16.78
C PHE A 1130 37.91 18.40 17.01
N CYS A 1131 38.46 17.71 18.01
CA CYS A 1131 38.07 16.37 18.42
C CYS A 1131 36.57 16.28 18.76
N LEU A 1132 36.08 17.13 19.66
CA LEU A 1132 34.69 17.14 20.10
C LEU A 1132 33.72 17.58 19.00
N LYS A 1133 34.09 18.58 18.20
CA LYS A 1133 33.32 19.05 17.04
C LYS A 1133 33.18 17.95 15.99
N THR A 1134 34.27 17.25 15.66
CA THR A 1134 34.26 16.14 14.70
C THR A 1134 33.41 14.98 15.21
N ALA A 1135 33.60 14.56 16.46
CA ALA A 1135 32.81 13.51 17.11
C ALA A 1135 31.30 13.81 17.05
N THR A 1136 30.92 15.06 17.31
CA THR A 1136 29.53 15.53 17.25
C THR A 1136 28.99 15.49 15.81
N GLN A 1137 29.74 16.01 14.84
CA GLN A 1137 29.34 16.04 13.42
C GLN A 1137 29.09 14.65 12.83
N VAL A 1138 29.98 13.68 13.10
CA VAL A 1138 29.84 12.29 12.61
C VAL A 1138 29.07 11.37 13.56
N ARG A 1139 28.57 11.89 14.70
CA ARG A 1139 27.83 11.16 15.75
C ARG A 1139 28.63 9.95 16.29
N TRP A 1140 29.94 10.11 16.41
CA TRP A 1140 30.89 9.07 16.80
C TRP A 1140 31.44 9.34 18.21
N PHE A 1141 30.85 8.69 19.22
CA PHE A 1141 31.19 8.91 20.62
C PHE A 1141 31.87 7.69 21.23
N ASN A 1142 33.18 7.78 21.44
CA ASN A 1142 34.05 6.77 22.04
C ASN A 1142 34.95 7.38 23.14
N GLU A 1143 35.85 6.59 23.71
CA GLU A 1143 36.80 7.01 24.76
C GLU A 1143 37.52 8.33 24.43
N TRP A 1144 38.04 8.49 23.22
CA TRP A 1144 38.77 9.67 22.77
C TRP A 1144 37.89 10.93 22.79
N SER A 1145 36.66 10.84 22.27
CA SER A 1145 35.73 11.98 22.34
C SER A 1145 35.33 12.36 23.76
N ARG A 1146 35.25 11.38 24.69
CA ARG A 1146 34.98 11.62 26.12
C ARG A 1146 36.18 12.25 26.82
N THR A 1147 37.41 11.84 26.47
CA THR A 1147 38.63 12.52 26.92
C THR A 1147 38.61 13.99 26.47
N CYS A 1148 38.40 14.27 25.18
CA CYS A 1148 38.31 15.64 24.68
C CYS A 1148 37.24 16.49 25.38
N GLU A 1149 36.05 15.93 25.65
CA GLU A 1149 34.97 16.59 26.40
C GLU A 1149 35.39 16.90 27.86
N ARG A 1150 36.04 15.95 28.53
CA ARG A 1150 36.55 16.10 29.91
C ARG A 1150 37.71 17.09 30.00
N GLU A 1151 38.71 17.01 29.13
CA GLU A 1151 39.87 17.91 29.16
C GLU A 1151 39.45 19.36 28.82
N LEU A 1152 38.54 19.56 27.87
CA LEU A 1152 37.95 20.89 27.61
C LEU A 1152 37.19 21.43 28.82
N ASN A 1153 36.38 20.59 29.48
CA ASN A 1153 35.68 21.00 30.69
C ASN A 1153 36.66 21.39 31.80
N GLY A 1154 37.72 20.61 32.03
CA GLY A 1154 38.77 20.94 33.01
C GLY A 1154 39.54 22.23 32.68
N LEU A 1155 39.69 22.57 31.41
CA LEU A 1155 40.34 23.81 30.95
C LEU A 1155 39.42 25.04 31.03
N ASN A 1156 38.11 24.90 30.77
CA ASN A 1156 37.13 25.97 30.94
C ASN A 1156 35.71 25.41 31.16
N PRO A 1157 35.28 25.19 32.42
CA PRO A 1157 33.99 24.58 32.71
C PRO A 1157 32.79 25.40 32.23
N ARG A 1158 32.93 26.74 32.16
CA ARG A 1158 31.87 27.66 31.71
C ARG A 1158 31.65 27.59 30.20
N LYS A 1159 32.71 27.44 29.41
CA LYS A 1159 32.64 27.35 27.94
C LYS A 1159 32.30 25.93 27.46
N TYR A 1160 32.74 24.90 28.18
CA TYR A 1160 32.54 23.49 27.81
C TYR A 1160 31.91 22.69 28.96
N PRO A 1161 30.60 22.87 29.25
CA PRO A 1161 29.92 22.04 30.23
C PRO A 1161 29.85 20.59 29.75
N VAL A 1162 30.28 19.62 30.58
CA VAL A 1162 30.13 18.19 30.27
C VAL A 1162 28.66 17.92 29.95
N ALA A 1163 28.39 17.25 28.83
CA ALA A 1163 27.04 16.81 28.56
C ALA A 1163 26.72 15.60 29.44
N ALA A 1164 25.77 15.76 30.35
CA ALA A 1164 25.21 14.65 31.09
C ALA A 1164 24.27 13.90 30.12
N GLU A 1165 24.85 13.13 29.19
CA GLU A 1165 24.16 12.52 28.05
C GLU A 1165 24.70 11.12 27.63
N LEU A 1166 23.92 10.02 27.76
CA LEU A 1166 24.35 8.60 27.55
C LEU A 1166 24.36 8.24 26.08
N ARG A 1167 25.28 8.90 25.40
CA ARG A 1167 25.80 8.59 24.08
C ARG A 1167 26.35 7.15 24.08
N GLY A 1168 25.41 6.20 23.93
CA GLY A 1168 25.66 4.80 23.63
C GLY A 1168 26.49 4.66 22.36
N GLU A 1169 27.17 3.52 22.26
CA GLU A 1169 28.41 3.35 21.51
C GLU A 1169 28.27 3.53 19.98
N PRO A 1170 29.39 3.69 19.24
CA PRO A 1170 29.38 3.90 17.80
C PRO A 1170 28.98 2.61 17.05
N ASN A 1171 27.68 2.38 16.93
CA ASN A 1171 27.14 1.29 16.13
C ASN A 1171 27.41 1.55 14.63
N TYR A 1172 27.89 0.54 13.92
CA TYR A 1172 28.24 0.58 12.48
C TYR A 1172 26.99 0.72 11.57
N VAL A 1173 26.28 1.84 11.65
CA VAL A 1173 25.25 2.25 10.69
C VAL A 1173 25.92 3.02 9.56
N LYS A 1174 25.58 2.75 8.28
CA LYS A 1174 26.08 3.46 7.08
C LYS A 1174 26.18 4.97 7.38
N ALA A 1175 27.39 5.45 7.67
CA ALA A 1175 27.59 6.80 8.14
C ALA A 1175 27.30 7.75 6.98
N THR A 1176 26.25 8.56 7.13
CA THR A 1176 26.02 9.72 6.27
C THR A 1176 27.27 10.58 6.29
N VAL A 1177 27.73 11.00 5.12
CA VAL A 1177 28.96 11.79 5.00
C VAL A 1177 28.72 13.18 5.59
N GLY A 1178 29.01 13.33 6.88
CA GLY A 1178 29.35 14.62 7.45
C GLY A 1178 30.80 14.90 7.09
N ASP A 1179 31.06 16.03 6.45
CA ASP A 1179 32.42 16.49 6.20
C ASP A 1179 33.03 17.01 7.51
N PRO A 1180 34.09 16.38 8.06
CA PRO A 1180 34.89 17.00 9.11
C PRO A 1180 35.61 18.18 8.46
N GLY A 1181 35.12 19.39 8.77
CA GLY A 1181 35.56 20.63 8.10
C GLY A 1181 37.08 20.78 8.07
N ALA A 1182 37.60 21.47 7.06
CA ALA A 1182 39.03 21.60 6.83
C ALA A 1182 39.75 22.29 8.00
N VAL A 1183 40.44 21.48 8.83
CA VAL A 1183 41.34 21.93 9.89
C VAL A 1183 42.65 21.17 9.72
N ASP A 1184 43.78 21.89 9.64
CA ASP A 1184 45.09 21.26 9.62
C ASP A 1184 45.43 20.80 11.04
N LEU A 1185 45.63 19.49 11.21
CA LEU A 1185 46.16 18.95 12.48
C LEU A 1185 47.67 19.18 12.63
N GLY A 1186 48.34 19.73 11.61
CA GLY A 1186 49.78 19.96 11.59
C GLY A 1186 50.26 21.39 11.87
N ALA A 1187 51.50 21.45 12.34
CA ALA A 1187 52.40 22.61 12.41
C ALA A 1187 51.93 23.83 13.21
N ILE A 1188 52.57 24.02 14.37
CA ILE A 1188 52.84 25.31 15.02
C ILE A 1188 53.02 26.41 13.96
N ASN A 1189 52.05 27.32 13.86
CA ASN A 1189 52.23 28.55 13.11
C ASN A 1189 53.18 29.45 13.92
N GLN A 1190 54.40 29.66 13.43
CA GLN A 1190 55.46 30.38 14.16
C GLN A 1190 55.04 31.78 14.60
N GLN A 1191 54.13 32.44 13.85
CA GLN A 1191 53.57 33.73 14.22
C GLN A 1191 52.82 33.71 15.57
N ARG A 1192 52.13 32.61 15.93
CA ARG A 1192 51.38 32.48 17.20
C ARG A 1192 52.23 32.14 18.43
N LEU A 1193 53.54 31.89 18.27
CA LEU A 1193 54.49 31.74 19.38
C LEU A 1193 55.31 33.00 19.65
N ASN A 1194 55.08 34.08 18.89
CA ASN A 1194 55.83 35.31 19.03
C ASN A 1194 55.19 36.18 20.13
N THR A 1195 55.84 36.28 21.30
CA THR A 1195 55.32 36.97 22.50
C THR A 1195 55.10 38.48 22.33
N LYS A 1196 55.47 39.07 21.18
CA LYS A 1196 55.23 40.49 20.89
C LYS A 1196 53.76 40.85 20.63
N ASP A 1197 52.99 39.98 19.97
CA ASP A 1197 51.61 40.31 19.58
C ASP A 1197 50.59 40.14 20.73
N ALA A 1198 50.94 39.37 21.77
CA ALA A 1198 50.10 39.19 22.96
C ALA A 1198 50.08 40.43 23.88
N LEU A 1199 51.13 41.26 23.84
CA LEU A 1199 51.28 42.47 24.65
C LEU A 1199 50.70 43.73 23.99
N ALA A 1200 50.34 43.67 22.70
CA ALA A 1200 49.91 44.84 21.93
C ALA A 1200 48.41 45.17 22.03
N ASN A 1201 47.58 44.28 22.57
CA ASN A 1201 46.10 44.40 22.60
C ASN A 1201 45.53 44.28 24.02
N ARG A 1202 46.14 44.96 24.99
CA ARG A 1202 45.55 45.27 26.30
C ARG A 1202 45.67 46.77 26.59
N GLU A 1203 44.66 47.51 26.13
CA GLU A 1203 44.19 48.70 26.86
C GLU A 1203 42.90 48.27 27.58
N GLU A 1204 42.76 48.66 28.85
CA GLU A 1204 41.62 48.34 29.72
C GLU A 1204 40.53 49.43 29.63
N PRO A 1205 39.28 49.19 30.11
CA PRO A 1205 38.65 47.93 30.50
C PRO A 1205 37.46 47.49 29.62
#